data_AF-A0A8H9GSE6-F1
#
_entry.id   AF-A0A8H9GSE6-F1
#
_cell.length_a   1.000
_cell.length_b   1.000
_cell.length_c   1.000
_cell.angle_alpha   90.00
_cell.angle_beta   90.00
_cell.angle_gamma   90.00
#
_symmetry.space_group_name_H-M   'P 1'
#
loop_
_entity.id
_entity.type
_entity.pdbx_description
1 polymer ?
#
loop_
_entity_poly.entity_id
_entity_poly.type
_entity_poly.pdbx_seq_one_letter_code
_entity_poly.pdbx_strand_id
1 'polypeptide(L)'
;MISTLAVAALAGGGLLAAPAVAHDGHGTHEAAAAADTDWADYEKILLTKDVGEPIDMAVLPDRRVIHTARDGSVRLTDPTTGVTRVVSRLDVYANSEDGLQGIALAPDFEETGHVYLVYAPRDADGDGEADTPTGNAPDTLPAGEDESYWDRWVGVNRLARLTWTGDELDLDSEQPILDIEVQRGQCCHVGADIDFDADGNLYLSTGDNTPAGTPGADGYAPMNDAPGMNPGFDTRRGAGSTNDLRGKILRITPRADIPAGTAPGEGATYDVPEGNLFPPGTENTRPEIFVMGVRNPFRIEVDPETSSLSWGDYGPDAGSANPDRGPMGYVEWNVVGLDDPHNAGWPYCHGPNAAYNEWDFETGTPGEFFDCAAPRNSSRWNTGLVDLPPARAATLYYGDQPGQQPRDELVSFGSGTGQAPMGGPVYHYDPDLDAPGKLPEQWDGKAFFGEFSQDYYAAFSVDWDTFEVGEIEDFFPNAEVENAGMTPHDNPMDLELGPDGSLYVLEYGDGFFRANPDAGLYRIDHAEGNKAPQPSIGATPASSSQAPLEVAFDASASTDPDGDELTYEWDVDGDGEFDLTGPQVSHTYTELGVYTARLRVTDDEGKIGITSTSISVGNQAPEISVDVPADGGFFDWGDEIPFEVSTTDAEDGTETVCDRVAWSYGLGHDEHAHPEVSGTGCTGVFPTDADSPEHGAGAHLYGAVVITYTDGGANGLPPAAGEATLRLNPKLQQAEHATLTGVEVVEDDSASAGAYVAGLARGDAVALERVSLTGIDSATAAVRGKGTLQLRWGSPTAKPFAKVAVPSTSDWTDVSLAVGERTGTGTLYVTATGSLDVDALTMVGEGIGTPPAAESSSGPSGAARTEGEH
;
A
#
# COMPACT_ATOMS: atom_id res chain seq x y z
N MET A 1 21.61 -18.07 -79.34
CA MET A 1 22.85 -18.79 -78.95
C MET A 1 22.73 -19.00 -77.44
N ILE A 2 22.44 -20.20 -76.93
CA ILE A 2 23.42 -21.23 -76.52
C ILE A 2 24.47 -20.57 -75.60
N SER A 3 24.68 -20.89 -74.31
CA SER A 3 24.28 -22.01 -73.46
C SER A 3 24.46 -21.67 -71.97
N THR A 4 23.69 -22.39 -71.17
CA THR A 4 23.84 -22.87 -69.78
C THR A 4 25.28 -23.12 -69.27
N LEU A 5 25.54 -22.90 -67.97
CA LEU A 5 25.77 -23.99 -67.00
C LEU A 5 25.79 -23.50 -65.53
N ALA A 6 25.17 -24.29 -64.67
CA ALA A 6 25.07 -24.17 -63.22
C ALA A 6 26.18 -24.95 -62.49
N VAL A 7 26.50 -24.57 -61.25
CA VAL A 7 26.93 -25.49 -60.17
C VAL A 7 26.45 -24.93 -58.82
N ALA A 8 25.86 -25.81 -58.01
CA ALA A 8 25.31 -25.61 -56.67
C ALA A 8 26.39 -25.69 -55.57
N ALA A 9 26.12 -25.13 -54.37
CA ALA A 9 25.96 -25.88 -53.12
C ALA A 9 26.04 -24.99 -51.85
N LEU A 10 25.15 -25.34 -50.91
CA LEU A 10 25.22 -25.23 -49.44
C LEU A 10 25.04 -23.84 -48.79
N ALA A 11 23.80 -23.58 -48.38
CA ALA A 11 23.46 -22.67 -47.29
C ALA A 11 23.52 -23.41 -45.95
N GLY A 12 24.14 -22.79 -44.96
CA GLY A 12 24.18 -23.24 -43.57
C GLY A 12 24.49 -22.07 -42.65
N GLY A 13 23.47 -21.62 -41.92
CA GLY A 13 23.48 -21.15 -40.52
C GLY A 13 24.39 -19.98 -40.12
N GLY A 14 23.75 -18.87 -39.76
CA GLY A 14 24.35 -17.79 -38.98
C GLY A 14 23.45 -16.56 -38.93
N LEU A 15 22.35 -16.62 -38.17
CA LEU A 15 21.58 -15.43 -37.77
C LEU A 15 22.37 -14.73 -36.67
N LEU A 16 22.95 -13.58 -37.01
CA LEU A 16 23.43 -12.58 -36.06
C LEU A 16 22.25 -11.64 -35.80
N ALA A 17 21.82 -11.53 -34.54
CA ALA A 17 20.94 -10.47 -34.09
C ALA A 17 21.61 -9.11 -34.36
N ALA A 18 20.88 -8.19 -34.97
CA ALA A 18 21.31 -6.81 -35.15
C ALA A 18 20.84 -5.99 -33.93
N PRO A 19 21.66 -5.08 -33.39
CA PRO A 19 21.23 -4.16 -32.34
C PRO A 19 20.21 -3.16 -32.89
N ALA A 20 19.22 -2.84 -32.06
CA ALA A 20 18.23 -1.80 -32.31
C ALA A 20 18.92 -0.46 -32.62
N VAL A 21 18.44 0.22 -33.65
CA VAL A 21 18.96 1.51 -34.10
C VAL A 21 18.20 2.60 -33.37
N ALA A 22 18.93 3.44 -32.63
CA ALA A 22 18.40 4.69 -32.06
C ALA A 22 17.76 5.54 -33.15
N HIS A 23 16.54 6.02 -32.91
CA HIS A 23 15.80 6.86 -33.85
C HIS A 23 16.26 8.32 -33.70
N ASP A 24 16.60 8.95 -34.84
CA ASP A 24 17.00 10.36 -34.94
C ASP A 24 15.80 11.29 -34.70
N GLY A 25 16.00 12.28 -33.84
CA GLY A 25 14.99 13.24 -33.41
C GLY A 25 14.41 14.12 -34.51
N HIS A 26 13.16 14.53 -34.29
CA HIS A 26 12.51 15.58 -35.07
C HIS A 26 11.57 16.43 -34.22
N GLY A 27 11.75 17.75 -34.36
CA GLY A 27 10.67 18.75 -34.24
C GLY A 27 10.49 19.36 -32.87
N THR A 28 11.30 20.39 -32.56
CA THR A 28 11.03 21.32 -31.47
C THR A 28 9.70 22.05 -31.74
N HIS A 29 8.61 21.56 -31.16
CA HIS A 29 7.65 22.47 -30.56
C HIS A 29 8.39 23.14 -29.40
N GLU A 30 8.40 24.47 -29.35
CA GLU A 30 8.94 25.22 -28.21
C GLU A 30 8.09 24.86 -26.99
N ALA A 31 8.51 23.80 -26.28
CA ALA A 31 8.20 23.60 -24.88
C ALA A 31 8.69 24.84 -24.14
N ALA A 32 7.78 25.53 -23.45
CA ALA A 32 8.18 26.43 -22.40
C ALA A 32 8.91 25.56 -21.37
N ALA A 33 10.23 25.75 -21.26
CA ALA A 33 11.05 24.99 -20.34
C ALA A 33 10.57 25.21 -18.90
N ALA A 34 10.38 24.13 -18.14
CA ALA A 34 10.17 24.10 -16.69
C ALA A 34 11.42 24.54 -15.90
N ALA A 35 11.97 25.71 -16.23
CA ALA A 35 13.23 26.20 -15.67
C ALA A 35 13.06 27.29 -14.60
N ASP A 36 11.84 27.66 -14.18
CA ASP A 36 11.60 28.68 -13.14
C ASP A 36 10.21 28.49 -12.46
N THR A 37 9.81 27.27 -12.06
CA THR A 37 8.68 27.16 -11.12
C THR A 37 9.13 27.72 -9.78
N ASP A 38 8.49 28.79 -9.31
CA ASP A 38 8.74 29.32 -7.98
C ASP A 38 7.94 28.49 -6.97
N TRP A 39 8.58 27.48 -6.37
CA TRP A 39 7.93 26.65 -5.34
C TRP A 39 7.52 27.43 -4.10
N ALA A 40 8.07 28.64 -3.90
CA ALA A 40 7.59 29.55 -2.87
C ALA A 40 6.18 30.07 -3.16
N ASP A 41 5.60 29.86 -4.35
CA ASP A 41 4.21 30.19 -4.68
C ASP A 41 3.26 28.99 -4.48
N TYR A 42 3.68 27.92 -3.80
CA TYR A 42 2.84 26.76 -3.48
C TYR A 42 2.70 26.57 -1.98
N GLU A 43 1.59 25.96 -1.57
CA GLU A 43 1.40 25.55 -0.17
C GLU A 43 0.66 24.24 -0.03
N LYS A 44 1.10 23.44 0.94
CA LYS A 44 0.43 22.21 1.36
C LYS A 44 -0.32 22.47 2.66
N ILE A 45 -1.64 22.42 2.58
CA ILE A 45 -2.56 22.73 3.68
C ILE A 45 -3.10 21.43 4.25
N LEU A 46 -2.84 21.18 5.53
CA LEU A 46 -3.44 20.06 6.25
C LEU A 46 -4.94 20.30 6.43
N LEU A 47 -5.75 19.39 5.90
CA LEU A 47 -7.21 19.39 6.11
C LEU A 47 -7.59 18.56 7.35
N THR A 48 -6.98 17.38 7.50
CA THR A 48 -7.18 16.52 8.68
C THR A 48 -6.09 15.46 8.80
N LYS A 49 -5.80 15.04 10.04
CA LYS A 49 -5.03 13.82 10.37
C LYS A 49 -5.93 12.62 10.69
N ASP A 50 -7.22 12.84 10.91
CA ASP A 50 -8.21 11.79 11.19
C ASP A 50 -8.70 11.13 9.89
N VAL A 51 -7.82 10.35 9.24
CA VAL A 51 -8.11 9.68 7.96
C VAL A 51 -8.41 8.19 8.08
N GLY A 52 -8.21 7.58 9.25
CA GLY A 52 -8.26 6.12 9.39
C GLY A 52 -7.04 5.48 8.73
N GLU A 53 -7.18 4.23 8.26
CA GLU A 53 -6.24 3.63 7.28
C GLU A 53 -6.73 4.03 5.88
N PRO A 54 -6.25 5.15 5.31
CA PRO A 54 -6.88 5.78 4.17
C PRO A 54 -6.70 4.94 2.91
N ILE A 55 -7.75 4.83 2.11
CA ILE A 55 -7.66 4.21 0.78
C ILE A 55 -7.98 5.26 -0.27
N ASP A 56 -9.20 5.75 -0.39
CA ASP A 56 -9.61 6.57 -1.55
C ASP A 56 -10.37 7.83 -1.14
N MET A 57 -10.42 8.85 -2.00
CA MET A 57 -11.21 10.06 -1.75
C MET A 57 -12.03 10.54 -2.95
N ALA A 58 -13.05 11.34 -2.66
CA ALA A 58 -13.75 12.12 -3.66
C ALA A 58 -14.08 13.52 -3.13
N VAL A 59 -13.81 14.55 -3.94
CA VAL A 59 -14.06 15.94 -3.58
C VAL A 59 -15.47 16.35 -4.02
N LEU A 60 -16.32 16.70 -3.05
CA LEU A 60 -17.69 17.13 -3.32
C LEU A 60 -17.71 18.52 -4.01
N PRO A 61 -18.78 18.86 -4.75
CA PRO A 61 -18.93 20.19 -5.37
C PRO A 61 -18.83 21.38 -4.40
N ASP A 62 -19.11 21.16 -3.11
CA ASP A 62 -18.98 22.16 -2.06
C ASP A 62 -17.61 22.16 -1.35
N ARG A 63 -16.64 21.39 -1.88
CA ARG A 63 -15.26 21.21 -1.41
C ARG A 63 -15.08 20.42 -0.12
N ARG A 64 -16.15 19.87 0.45
CA ARG A 64 -15.99 18.82 1.46
C ARG A 64 -15.45 17.56 0.79
N VAL A 65 -14.70 16.76 1.53
CA VAL A 65 -14.06 15.55 1.00
C VAL A 65 -14.67 14.33 1.68
N ILE A 66 -15.19 13.39 0.90
CA ILE A 66 -15.52 12.06 1.40
C ILE A 66 -14.35 11.14 1.13
N HIS A 67 -13.94 10.34 2.13
CA HIS A 67 -12.82 9.40 1.98
C HIS A 67 -13.09 8.09 2.70
N THR A 68 -12.48 7.03 2.21
CA THR A 68 -12.63 5.67 2.72
C THR A 68 -11.44 5.29 3.59
N ALA A 69 -11.73 4.48 4.62
CA ALA A 69 -10.71 3.68 5.25
C ALA A 69 -11.04 2.19 5.13
N ARG A 70 -9.98 1.37 5.07
CA ARG A 70 -10.07 -0.06 4.78
C ARG A 70 -10.98 -0.83 5.74
N ASP A 71 -11.10 -0.37 6.99
CA ASP A 71 -11.96 -0.95 8.03
C ASP A 71 -13.48 -0.84 7.79
N GLY A 72 -13.90 -0.28 6.64
CA GLY A 72 -15.29 -0.14 6.23
C GLY A 72 -15.87 1.25 6.47
N SER A 73 -15.10 2.21 6.98
CA SER A 73 -15.62 3.53 7.34
C SER A 73 -15.49 4.55 6.20
N VAL A 74 -16.58 5.27 5.96
CA VAL A 74 -16.62 6.47 5.11
C VAL A 74 -16.59 7.68 6.02
N ARG A 75 -15.66 8.60 5.77
CA ARG A 75 -15.47 9.84 6.51
C ARG A 75 -15.83 11.04 5.65
N LEU A 76 -16.22 12.14 6.30
CA LEU A 76 -16.42 13.44 5.68
C LEU A 76 -15.54 14.46 6.39
N THR A 77 -14.64 15.07 5.65
CA THR A 77 -13.82 16.20 6.07
C THR A 77 -14.44 17.49 5.54
N ASP A 78 -14.65 18.47 6.42
CA ASP A 78 -15.05 19.83 6.06
C ASP A 78 -13.86 20.79 6.23
N PRO A 79 -13.20 21.20 5.13
CA PRO A 79 -12.06 22.12 5.17
C PRO A 79 -12.36 23.47 5.82
N THR A 80 -13.63 23.91 5.85
CA THR A 80 -14.00 25.21 6.42
C THR A 80 -14.04 25.20 7.94
N THR A 81 -14.19 24.02 8.54
CA THR A 81 -14.27 23.84 9.99
C THR A 81 -13.11 23.02 10.55
N GLY A 82 -12.34 22.34 9.69
CA GLY A 82 -11.27 21.42 10.10
C GLY A 82 -11.80 20.17 10.80
N VAL A 83 -13.10 19.86 10.64
CA VAL A 83 -13.78 18.74 11.30
C VAL A 83 -13.87 17.56 10.35
N THR A 84 -13.47 16.41 10.85
CA THR A 84 -13.67 15.11 10.20
C THR A 84 -14.58 14.25 11.06
N ARG A 85 -15.47 13.51 10.40
CA ARG A 85 -16.38 12.58 11.07
C ARG A 85 -16.55 11.32 10.25
N VAL A 86 -16.66 10.17 10.92
CA VAL A 86 -17.19 8.95 10.31
C VAL A 86 -18.68 9.17 10.05
N VAL A 87 -19.08 9.10 8.78
CA VAL A 87 -20.46 9.37 8.35
C VAL A 87 -21.22 8.09 8.03
N SER A 88 -20.52 7.02 7.68
CA SER A 88 -21.12 5.71 7.40
C SER A 88 -20.10 4.61 7.66
N ARG A 89 -20.58 3.38 7.92
CA ARG A 89 -19.72 2.20 8.09
C ARG A 89 -20.35 0.97 7.45
N LEU A 90 -19.62 0.31 6.56
CA LEU A 90 -19.98 -0.96 5.95
C LEU A 90 -19.38 -2.12 6.74
N ASP A 91 -20.08 -3.25 6.78
CA ASP A 91 -19.52 -4.50 7.32
C ASP A 91 -18.70 -5.20 6.24
N VAL A 92 -17.38 -5.19 6.43
CA VAL A 92 -16.43 -5.63 5.41
C VAL A 92 -15.56 -6.79 5.89
N TYR A 93 -15.22 -7.67 4.95
CA TYR A 93 -14.13 -8.61 5.09
C TYR A 93 -12.82 -7.84 4.99
N ALA A 94 -12.03 -7.82 6.06
CA ALA A 94 -10.85 -6.94 6.20
C ALA A 94 -9.54 -7.71 6.47
N ASN A 95 -9.44 -8.95 5.97
CA ASN A 95 -8.17 -9.69 6.02
C ASN A 95 -7.29 -9.29 4.84
N SER A 96 -5.97 -9.24 5.06
CA SER A 96 -5.02 -8.79 4.04
C SER A 96 -5.40 -7.40 3.49
N GLU A 97 -5.33 -7.18 2.17
CA GLU A 97 -5.64 -5.88 1.54
C GLU A 97 -7.15 -5.63 1.38
N ASP A 98 -7.99 -6.59 1.70
CA ASP A 98 -9.43 -6.44 1.57
C ASP A 98 -10.03 -5.45 2.57
N GLY A 99 -11.20 -4.92 2.22
CA GLY A 99 -11.91 -3.95 3.02
C GLY A 99 -12.83 -3.09 2.17
N LEU A 100 -13.07 -1.87 2.62
CA LEU A 100 -13.61 -0.80 1.78
C LEU A 100 -12.46 -0.13 0.99
N GLN A 101 -12.63 -0.04 -0.32
CA GLN A 101 -11.61 0.40 -1.27
C GLN A 101 -12.04 1.73 -1.91
N GLY A 102 -12.31 1.73 -3.21
CA GLY A 102 -12.60 2.94 -3.98
C GLY A 102 -13.95 3.61 -3.68
N ILE A 103 -14.00 4.91 -3.97
CA ILE A 103 -15.14 5.82 -3.84
C ILE A 103 -15.14 6.83 -4.99
N ALA A 104 -16.25 6.93 -5.72
CA ALA A 104 -16.37 7.93 -6.79
C ALA A 104 -17.74 8.59 -6.81
N LEU A 105 -17.79 9.86 -7.21
CA LEU A 105 -19.04 10.56 -7.46
C LEU A 105 -19.56 10.20 -8.85
N ALA A 106 -20.87 10.03 -8.99
CA ALA A 106 -21.46 9.92 -10.32
C ALA A 106 -21.22 11.21 -11.13
N PRO A 107 -21.05 11.15 -12.47
CA PRO A 107 -20.93 12.37 -13.29
C PRO A 107 -22.14 13.32 -13.16
N ASP A 108 -23.31 12.78 -12.79
CA ASP A 108 -24.55 13.53 -12.53
C ASP A 108 -24.84 13.69 -11.02
N PHE A 109 -23.80 13.69 -10.17
CA PHE A 109 -23.92 13.70 -8.71
C PHE A 109 -24.80 14.84 -8.16
N GLU A 110 -24.72 16.05 -8.73
CA GLU A 110 -25.58 17.17 -8.29
C GLU A 110 -27.08 16.92 -8.54
N GLU A 111 -27.42 16.03 -9.47
CA GLU A 111 -28.78 15.64 -9.79
C GLU A 111 -29.24 14.38 -9.03
N THR A 112 -28.35 13.38 -8.91
CA THR A 112 -28.69 12.04 -8.40
C THR A 112 -28.27 11.82 -6.95
N GLY A 113 -27.22 12.51 -6.49
CA GLY A 113 -26.54 12.25 -5.23
C GLY A 113 -25.89 10.86 -5.19
N HIS A 114 -25.64 10.22 -6.34
CA HIS A 114 -25.10 8.86 -6.36
C HIS A 114 -23.59 8.85 -6.09
N VAL A 115 -23.18 8.01 -5.13
CA VAL A 115 -21.79 7.72 -4.79
C VAL A 115 -21.57 6.23 -5.03
N TYR A 116 -20.52 5.89 -5.76
CA TYR A 116 -20.10 4.52 -6.03
C TYR A 116 -19.03 4.11 -5.02
N LEU A 117 -19.08 2.85 -4.58
CA LEU A 117 -18.10 2.24 -3.69
C LEU A 117 -17.67 0.89 -4.25
N VAL A 118 -16.40 0.52 -4.02
CA VAL A 118 -15.94 -0.87 -4.11
C VAL A 118 -15.57 -1.38 -2.73
N TYR A 119 -16.13 -2.52 -2.34
CA TYR A 119 -15.84 -3.10 -1.02
C TYR A 119 -15.96 -4.62 -1.00
N ALA A 120 -15.37 -5.25 0.00
CA ALA A 120 -15.46 -6.69 0.26
C ALA A 120 -16.58 -6.99 1.28
N PRO A 121 -17.82 -7.30 0.86
CA PRO A 121 -18.89 -7.68 1.80
C PRO A 121 -18.52 -8.93 2.61
N ARG A 122 -18.91 -8.99 3.89
CA ARG A 122 -18.83 -10.24 4.68
C ARG A 122 -19.91 -11.26 4.31
N ASP A 123 -21.08 -10.77 3.95
CA ASP A 123 -22.29 -11.53 3.64
C ASP A 123 -22.87 -10.94 2.34
N ALA A 124 -22.32 -11.39 1.22
CA ALA A 124 -22.65 -10.88 -0.11
C ALA A 124 -24.03 -11.36 -0.59
N ASP A 125 -24.50 -12.52 -0.12
CA ASP A 125 -25.79 -13.11 -0.48
C ASP A 125 -26.95 -12.69 0.44
N GLY A 126 -26.63 -12.10 1.60
CA GLY A 126 -27.56 -11.50 2.55
C GLY A 126 -28.30 -12.53 3.40
N ASP A 127 -27.74 -13.73 3.60
CA ASP A 127 -28.36 -14.80 4.37
C ASP A 127 -28.13 -14.72 5.88
N GLY A 128 -27.27 -13.79 6.33
CA GLY A 128 -26.91 -13.51 7.71
C GLY A 128 -25.71 -14.29 8.22
N GLU A 129 -25.03 -15.06 7.37
CA GLU A 129 -23.79 -15.76 7.67
C GLU A 129 -22.63 -15.20 6.83
N ALA A 130 -21.40 -15.34 7.31
CA ALA A 130 -20.25 -14.89 6.53
C ALA A 130 -19.94 -15.87 5.39
N ASP A 131 -19.72 -15.35 4.18
CA ASP A 131 -19.47 -16.15 2.97
C ASP A 131 -18.13 -16.90 3.04
N THR A 132 -17.11 -16.22 3.59
CA THR A 132 -15.74 -16.71 3.59
C THR A 132 -15.15 -16.77 5.00
N PRO A 133 -14.35 -17.81 5.32
CA PRO A 133 -13.62 -17.88 6.58
C PRO A 133 -12.67 -16.69 6.79
N THR A 134 -12.43 -16.34 8.04
CA THR A 134 -11.40 -15.37 8.45
C THR A 134 -10.02 -16.01 8.46
N GLY A 135 -8.97 -15.22 8.20
CA GLY A 135 -7.57 -15.65 8.19
C GLY A 135 -7.14 -16.23 6.84
N ASN A 136 -6.08 -17.05 6.84
CA ASN A 136 -5.45 -17.51 5.60
C ASN A 136 -5.92 -18.89 5.14
N ALA A 137 -6.15 -18.99 3.85
CA ALA A 137 -6.29 -20.23 3.14
C ALA A 137 -4.93 -20.93 3.12
N PRO A 138 -4.86 -22.26 3.34
CA PRO A 138 -3.59 -22.95 3.27
C PRO A 138 -2.95 -22.83 1.88
N ASP A 139 -1.63 -22.99 1.79
CA ASP A 139 -0.93 -22.91 0.50
C ASP A 139 -1.09 -24.20 -0.30
N THR A 140 -1.21 -25.31 0.43
CA THR A 140 -1.39 -26.65 -0.14
C THR A 140 -2.66 -27.29 0.37
N LEU A 141 -3.20 -28.19 -0.44
CA LEU A 141 -4.43 -28.88 -0.16
C LEU A 141 -4.30 -29.71 1.13
N PRO A 142 -5.21 -29.54 2.12
CA PRO A 142 -5.16 -30.32 3.34
C PRO A 142 -5.30 -31.83 3.09
N ALA A 143 -4.68 -32.62 3.96
CA ALA A 143 -4.61 -34.07 3.80
C ALA A 143 -6.02 -34.71 3.75
N GLY A 144 -6.35 -35.33 2.60
CA GLY A 144 -7.60 -36.05 2.40
C GLY A 144 -8.74 -35.23 1.79
N GLU A 145 -8.50 -33.94 1.53
CA GLU A 145 -9.40 -33.08 0.78
C GLU A 145 -9.16 -33.21 -0.74
N ASP A 146 -10.05 -32.59 -1.54
CA ASP A 146 -9.87 -32.36 -2.97
C ASP A 146 -9.98 -30.85 -3.28
N GLU A 147 -9.74 -30.45 -4.53
CA GLU A 147 -9.64 -29.04 -4.91
C GLU A 147 -10.91 -28.22 -4.64
N SER A 148 -12.07 -28.84 -4.44
CA SER A 148 -13.28 -28.13 -3.99
C SER A 148 -13.16 -27.55 -2.57
N TYR A 149 -12.12 -27.92 -1.82
CA TYR A 149 -11.80 -27.29 -0.54
C TYR A 149 -11.63 -25.77 -0.68
N TRP A 150 -11.07 -25.30 -1.80
CA TRP A 150 -10.83 -23.87 -2.05
C TRP A 150 -12.10 -23.07 -2.31
N ASP A 151 -13.21 -23.72 -2.69
CA ASP A 151 -14.49 -23.07 -2.97
C ASP A 151 -15.01 -22.30 -1.75
N ARG A 152 -14.66 -22.74 -0.54
CA ARG A 152 -15.06 -22.07 0.71
C ARG A 152 -14.41 -20.70 0.91
N TRP A 153 -13.35 -20.42 0.17
CA TRP A 153 -12.59 -19.18 0.23
C TRP A 153 -12.94 -18.27 -0.95
N VAL A 154 -13.92 -18.64 -1.78
CA VAL A 154 -14.42 -17.76 -2.85
C VAL A 154 -15.32 -16.69 -2.24
N GLY A 155 -14.97 -15.43 -2.46
CA GLY A 155 -15.75 -14.27 -2.07
C GLY A 155 -15.93 -13.31 -3.24
N VAL A 156 -16.42 -12.10 -2.96
CA VAL A 156 -16.56 -11.04 -3.98
C VAL A 156 -16.01 -9.70 -3.50
N ASN A 157 -15.42 -8.94 -4.43
CA ASN A 157 -15.34 -7.48 -4.33
C ASN A 157 -16.54 -6.90 -5.08
N ARG A 158 -17.34 -6.09 -4.41
CA ARG A 158 -18.60 -5.55 -4.91
C ARG A 158 -18.47 -4.08 -5.27
N LEU A 159 -18.79 -3.76 -6.51
CA LEU A 159 -19.12 -2.41 -6.94
C LEU A 159 -20.60 -2.16 -6.65
N ALA A 160 -20.91 -1.14 -5.85
CA ALA A 160 -22.27 -0.71 -5.56
C ALA A 160 -22.39 0.81 -5.67
N ARG A 161 -23.62 1.32 -5.80
CA ARG A 161 -23.90 2.75 -5.60
C ARG A 161 -24.90 2.97 -4.49
N LEU A 162 -24.74 4.09 -3.79
CA LEU A 162 -25.58 4.55 -2.68
C LEU A 162 -25.96 6.00 -2.91
N THR A 163 -26.96 6.47 -2.15
CA THR A 163 -27.42 7.87 -2.21
C THR A 163 -26.79 8.68 -1.08
N TRP A 164 -26.13 9.77 -1.44
CA TRP A 164 -25.66 10.80 -0.52
C TRP A 164 -26.82 11.68 -0.07
N THR A 165 -26.97 11.84 1.25
CA THR A 165 -28.05 12.62 1.86
C THR A 165 -27.70 14.10 2.06
N GLY A 166 -26.44 14.48 1.80
CA GLY A 166 -25.86 15.77 2.18
C GLY A 166 -24.93 15.68 3.38
N ASP A 167 -25.12 14.66 4.23
CA ASP A 167 -24.35 14.45 5.46
C ASP A 167 -23.89 13.00 5.66
N GLU A 168 -24.50 12.00 5.05
CA GLU A 168 -24.12 10.59 5.16
C GLU A 168 -24.58 9.80 3.92
N LEU A 169 -24.04 8.59 3.73
CA LEU A 169 -24.59 7.64 2.76
C LEU A 169 -25.81 6.95 3.37
N ASP A 170 -26.92 6.92 2.63
CA ASP A 170 -28.09 6.11 2.98
C ASP A 170 -27.79 4.64 2.67
N LEU A 171 -27.38 3.87 3.68
CA LEU A 171 -27.04 2.45 3.52
C LEU A 171 -28.24 1.59 3.09
N ASP A 172 -29.48 2.01 3.36
CA ASP A 172 -30.68 1.30 2.89
C ASP A 172 -30.94 1.52 1.39
N SER A 173 -30.24 2.48 0.76
CA SER A 173 -30.36 2.82 -0.66
C SER A 173 -29.42 2.02 -1.58
N GLU A 174 -28.64 1.09 -1.03
CA GLU A 174 -27.63 0.34 -1.78
C GLU A 174 -28.21 -0.36 -3.02
N GLN A 175 -27.50 -0.17 -4.13
CA GLN A 175 -27.74 -0.87 -5.39
C GLN A 175 -26.44 -1.56 -5.84
N PRO A 176 -26.32 -2.88 -5.65
CA PRO A 176 -25.20 -3.65 -6.18
C PRO A 176 -25.17 -3.57 -7.71
N ILE A 177 -24.01 -3.26 -8.27
CA ILE A 177 -23.81 -3.11 -9.72
C ILE A 177 -23.11 -4.33 -10.29
N LEU A 178 -21.94 -4.68 -9.77
CA LEU A 178 -21.10 -5.77 -10.26
C LEU A 178 -20.37 -6.44 -9.10
N ASP A 179 -20.38 -7.78 -9.09
CA ASP A 179 -19.58 -8.59 -8.17
C ASP A 179 -18.40 -9.20 -8.94
N ILE A 180 -17.19 -8.98 -8.43
CA ILE A 180 -15.94 -9.54 -8.92
C ILE A 180 -15.55 -10.70 -8.01
N GLU A 181 -15.61 -11.92 -8.54
CA GLU A 181 -15.21 -13.12 -7.79
C GLU A 181 -13.72 -13.09 -7.46
N VAL A 182 -13.38 -13.37 -6.22
CA VAL A 182 -12.02 -13.33 -5.66
C VAL A 182 -11.76 -14.54 -4.77
N GLN A 183 -10.49 -14.91 -4.65
CA GLN A 183 -10.00 -15.96 -3.78
C GLN A 183 -9.49 -15.31 -2.49
N ARG A 184 -10.22 -15.48 -1.39
CA ARG A 184 -9.87 -14.99 -0.04
C ARG A 184 -8.85 -15.89 0.64
N GLY A 185 -8.34 -15.39 1.76
CA GLY A 185 -7.35 -16.09 2.58
C GLY A 185 -5.96 -16.15 1.97
N GLN A 186 -5.72 -15.37 0.92
CA GLN A 186 -4.41 -15.08 0.38
C GLN A 186 -4.39 -13.58 0.11
N CYS A 187 -3.29 -12.93 0.41
CA CYS A 187 -3.02 -11.59 -0.11
C CYS A 187 -2.77 -11.73 -1.64
N CYS A 188 -2.92 -10.75 -2.53
CA CYS A 188 -3.02 -9.30 -2.44
C CYS A 188 -3.70 -8.80 -3.75
N HIS A 189 -3.56 -7.50 -4.04
CA HIS A 189 -3.90 -6.82 -5.30
C HIS A 189 -5.40 -6.72 -5.54
N VAL A 190 -6.01 -5.79 -4.83
CA VAL A 190 -7.44 -5.52 -4.98
C VAL A 190 -7.72 -4.61 -6.20
N GLY A 191 -6.82 -3.67 -6.52
CA GLY A 191 -7.12 -2.55 -7.43
C GLY A 191 -8.26 -1.73 -6.85
N ALA A 192 -9.41 -1.74 -7.54
CA ALA A 192 -10.70 -1.26 -7.06
C ALA A 192 -10.91 0.26 -7.08
N ASP A 193 -10.27 0.93 -8.03
CA ASP A 193 -10.49 2.35 -8.32
C ASP A 193 -11.56 2.56 -9.40
N ILE A 194 -12.29 3.67 -9.31
CA ILE A 194 -13.49 3.96 -10.12
C ILE A 194 -13.37 5.32 -10.78
N ASP A 195 -13.61 5.38 -12.09
CA ASP A 195 -13.78 6.66 -12.78
C ASP A 195 -14.77 6.55 -13.96
N PHE A 196 -15.11 7.68 -14.60
CA PHE A 196 -16.16 7.78 -15.61
C PHE A 196 -15.74 8.57 -16.84
N ASP A 197 -16.17 8.11 -18.01
CA ASP A 197 -16.06 8.91 -19.23
C ASP A 197 -17.22 9.92 -19.40
N ALA A 198 -17.10 10.78 -20.41
CA ALA A 198 -18.13 11.78 -20.75
C ALA A 198 -19.51 11.21 -21.09
N ASP A 199 -19.59 9.92 -21.47
CA ASP A 199 -20.84 9.24 -21.80
C ASP A 199 -21.48 8.57 -20.57
N GLY A 200 -20.84 8.65 -19.40
CA GLY A 200 -21.27 8.02 -18.16
C GLY A 200 -20.97 6.53 -18.09
N ASN A 201 -20.04 6.02 -18.91
CA ASN A 201 -19.51 4.68 -18.73
C ASN A 201 -18.55 4.69 -17.54
N LEU A 202 -18.74 3.71 -16.66
CA LEU A 202 -17.90 3.48 -15.50
C LEU A 202 -16.72 2.58 -15.89
N TYR A 203 -15.54 3.00 -15.50
CA TYR A 203 -14.31 2.24 -15.52
C TYR A 203 -14.00 1.75 -14.10
N LEU A 204 -13.56 0.49 -13.98
CA LEU A 204 -13.20 -0.12 -12.71
C LEU A 204 -11.91 -0.90 -12.86
N SER A 205 -10.92 -0.57 -12.05
CA SER A 205 -9.69 -1.35 -11.94
C SER A 205 -9.89 -2.58 -11.06
N THR A 206 -9.29 -3.70 -11.43
CA THR A 206 -9.30 -4.93 -10.62
C THR A 206 -7.90 -5.54 -10.63
N GLY A 207 -7.36 -5.80 -9.44
CA GLY A 207 -6.10 -6.54 -9.33
C GLY A 207 -6.28 -8.03 -9.61
N ASP A 208 -5.15 -8.71 -9.82
CA ASP A 208 -5.10 -10.10 -10.27
C ASP A 208 -5.47 -11.12 -9.19
N ASN A 209 -5.50 -10.69 -7.92
CA ASN A 209 -5.76 -11.50 -6.75
C ASN A 209 -4.80 -12.70 -6.65
N THR A 210 -3.50 -12.41 -6.83
CA THR A 210 -2.39 -13.37 -6.67
C THR A 210 -1.20 -12.73 -5.95
N PRO A 211 -0.69 -13.32 -4.85
CA PRO A 211 0.41 -12.74 -4.08
C PRO A 211 1.76 -12.83 -4.80
N ALA A 212 2.62 -11.84 -4.56
CA ALA A 212 4.02 -11.86 -4.99
C ALA A 212 4.81 -13.01 -4.32
N GLY A 213 4.58 -13.24 -3.02
CA GLY A 213 5.12 -14.34 -2.22
C GLY A 213 4.56 -15.73 -2.56
N THR A 214 4.10 -15.95 -3.80
CA THR A 214 3.70 -17.29 -4.25
C THR A 214 4.86 -18.28 -4.12
N PRO A 215 4.67 -19.45 -3.48
CA PRO A 215 5.75 -20.41 -3.28
C PRO A 215 6.45 -20.83 -4.59
N GLY A 216 7.77 -20.65 -4.62
CA GLY A 216 8.63 -20.93 -5.77
C GLY A 216 8.62 -19.86 -6.87
N ALA A 217 7.93 -18.73 -6.66
CA ALA A 217 7.94 -17.61 -7.60
C ALA A 217 9.21 -16.75 -7.49
N ASP A 218 9.88 -16.73 -6.34
CA ASP A 218 11.15 -16.01 -6.11
C ASP A 218 11.10 -14.53 -6.57
N GLY A 219 9.96 -13.86 -6.38
CA GLY A 219 9.71 -12.49 -6.85
C GLY A 219 9.45 -12.33 -8.35
N TYR A 220 9.40 -13.41 -9.16
CA TYR A 220 9.02 -13.34 -10.58
C TYR A 220 7.50 -13.57 -10.75
N ALA A 221 7.00 -13.58 -11.99
CA ALA A 221 5.59 -13.82 -12.29
C ALA A 221 5.02 -15.10 -11.60
N PRO A 222 4.05 -14.95 -10.68
CA PRO A 222 3.49 -16.05 -9.87
C PRO A 222 2.49 -16.87 -10.69
N MET A 223 2.97 -17.95 -11.30
CA MET A 223 2.21 -18.82 -12.19
C MET A 223 2.14 -20.27 -11.67
N ASN A 224 2.04 -20.44 -10.35
CA ASN A 224 2.11 -21.77 -9.74
C ASN A 224 0.75 -22.49 -9.79
N ASP A 225 0.58 -23.33 -10.82
CA ASP A 225 -0.56 -24.22 -10.94
C ASP A 225 -0.21 -25.69 -10.65
N ALA A 226 0.82 -25.98 -9.83
CA ALA A 226 1.15 -27.35 -9.48
C ALA A 226 -0.06 -28.07 -8.81
N PRO A 227 -0.28 -29.37 -9.07
CA PRO A 227 -1.39 -30.12 -8.48
C PRO A 227 -1.34 -30.10 -6.94
N GLY A 228 -2.46 -29.70 -6.32
CA GLY A 228 -2.57 -29.57 -4.87
C GLY A 228 -2.13 -28.22 -4.31
N MET A 229 -1.58 -27.31 -5.11
CA MET A 229 -1.36 -25.92 -4.70
C MET A 229 -2.66 -25.11 -4.75
N ASN A 230 -2.76 -24.11 -3.88
CA ASN A 230 -3.86 -23.15 -3.85
C ASN A 230 -3.99 -22.45 -5.21
N PRO A 231 -5.21 -22.39 -5.81
CA PRO A 231 -5.42 -21.71 -7.09
C PRO A 231 -5.00 -20.24 -7.06
N GLY A 232 -5.05 -19.58 -5.89
CA GLY A 232 -4.63 -18.19 -5.69
C GLY A 232 -3.24 -17.85 -6.25
N PHE A 233 -2.34 -18.83 -6.32
CA PHE A 233 -0.95 -18.69 -6.74
C PHE A 233 -0.70 -18.71 -8.24
N ASP A 234 -1.74 -18.83 -9.06
CA ASP A 234 -1.61 -18.80 -10.52
C ASP A 234 -2.32 -17.60 -11.11
N THR A 235 -1.62 -16.47 -11.27
CA THR A 235 -2.18 -15.21 -11.80
C THR A 235 -2.76 -15.36 -13.21
N ARG A 236 -2.33 -16.39 -13.98
CA ARG A 236 -2.91 -16.72 -15.30
C ARG A 236 -4.40 -17.03 -15.23
N ARG A 237 -4.93 -17.46 -14.08
CA ARG A 237 -6.37 -17.74 -13.88
C ARG A 237 -7.22 -16.45 -13.91
N GLY A 238 -6.64 -15.34 -13.48
CA GLY A 238 -7.25 -14.01 -13.38
C GLY A 238 -6.75 -13.14 -14.53
N ALA A 239 -5.65 -12.42 -14.32
CA ALA A 239 -5.07 -11.45 -15.26
C ALA A 239 -4.96 -12.00 -16.70
N GLY A 240 -4.42 -13.21 -16.84
CA GLY A 240 -4.25 -13.88 -18.14
C GLY A 240 -5.50 -14.53 -18.74
N SER A 241 -6.62 -14.61 -18.01
CA SER A 241 -7.87 -15.21 -18.48
C SER A 241 -8.76 -14.16 -19.13
N THR A 242 -9.27 -14.47 -20.32
CA THR A 242 -10.26 -13.62 -21.01
C THR A 242 -11.66 -13.78 -20.44
N ASN A 243 -11.90 -14.79 -19.60
CA ASN A 243 -13.21 -15.12 -19.04
C ASN A 243 -13.29 -14.85 -17.52
N ASP A 244 -12.41 -14.00 -17.00
CA ASP A 244 -12.32 -13.62 -15.60
C ASP A 244 -12.27 -12.09 -15.49
N LEU A 245 -12.74 -11.55 -14.37
CA LEU A 245 -12.78 -10.10 -14.14
C LEU A 245 -11.61 -9.58 -13.32
N ARG A 246 -10.75 -10.44 -12.75
CA ARG A 246 -9.54 -10.06 -12.01
C ARG A 246 -8.38 -9.74 -12.93
N GLY A 247 -7.53 -8.79 -12.54
CA GLY A 247 -6.39 -8.32 -13.33
C GLY A 247 -6.84 -7.68 -14.63
N LYS A 248 -7.81 -6.75 -14.54
CA LYS A 248 -8.47 -6.06 -15.66
C LYS A 248 -8.66 -4.58 -15.35
N ILE A 249 -8.89 -3.79 -16.41
CA ILE A 249 -9.69 -2.57 -16.30
C ILE A 249 -10.99 -2.84 -17.05
N LEU A 250 -12.10 -2.74 -16.33
CA LEU A 250 -13.44 -3.03 -16.82
C LEU A 250 -14.11 -1.74 -17.29
N ARG A 251 -14.99 -1.83 -18.30
CA ARG A 251 -15.84 -0.72 -18.74
C ARG A 251 -17.29 -1.17 -18.89
N ILE A 252 -18.19 -0.55 -18.15
CA ILE A 252 -19.63 -0.84 -18.13
C ILE A 252 -20.45 0.46 -18.13
N THR A 253 -21.74 0.37 -18.44
CA THR A 253 -22.68 1.49 -18.31
C THR A 253 -23.67 1.15 -17.19
N PRO A 254 -23.52 1.70 -15.97
CA PRO A 254 -24.50 1.50 -14.91
C PRO A 254 -25.88 1.98 -15.36
N ARG A 255 -26.93 1.21 -15.03
CA ARG A 255 -28.28 1.61 -15.41
C ARG A 255 -28.79 2.72 -14.51
N ALA A 256 -29.48 3.68 -15.10
CA ALA A 256 -30.14 4.75 -14.35
C ALA A 256 -31.18 4.18 -13.37
N ASP A 257 -32.06 3.29 -13.83
CA ASP A 257 -33.13 2.71 -13.02
C ASP A 257 -32.84 1.25 -12.65
N ILE A 258 -32.44 1.01 -11.39
CA ILE A 258 -32.25 -0.33 -10.84
C ILE A 258 -33.32 -0.58 -9.77
N PRO A 259 -34.27 -1.51 -9.98
CA PRO A 259 -35.24 -1.86 -8.96
C PRO A 259 -34.58 -2.38 -7.68
N ALA A 260 -35.10 -2.01 -6.51
CA ALA A 260 -34.60 -2.52 -5.23
C ALA A 260 -34.61 -4.06 -5.19
N GLY A 261 -33.52 -4.65 -4.70
CA GLY A 261 -33.33 -6.11 -4.64
C GLY A 261 -32.97 -6.78 -5.97
N THR A 262 -32.57 -6.00 -7.00
CA THR A 262 -32.01 -6.55 -8.24
C THR A 262 -30.60 -7.08 -7.96
N ALA A 263 -30.34 -8.33 -8.31
CA ALA A 263 -28.99 -8.90 -8.23
C ALA A 263 -28.05 -8.25 -9.28
N PRO A 264 -26.76 -8.07 -8.97
CA PRO A 264 -25.80 -7.47 -9.90
C PRO A 264 -25.63 -8.33 -11.16
N GLY A 265 -25.47 -7.68 -12.32
CA GLY A 265 -25.16 -8.37 -13.57
C GLY A 265 -25.54 -7.61 -14.85
N GLU A 266 -24.90 -8.03 -15.95
CA GLU A 266 -25.17 -7.53 -17.30
C GLU A 266 -26.64 -7.67 -17.65
N GLY A 267 -27.24 -6.61 -18.16
CA GLY A 267 -28.63 -6.59 -18.56
C GLY A 267 -29.61 -6.48 -17.39
N ALA A 268 -29.13 -6.41 -16.14
CA ALA A 268 -29.92 -6.20 -14.93
C ALA A 268 -29.58 -4.84 -14.29
N THR A 269 -28.33 -4.64 -13.89
CA THR A 269 -27.84 -3.47 -13.14
C THR A 269 -26.88 -2.60 -13.95
N TYR A 270 -26.24 -3.16 -14.98
CA TYR A 270 -25.44 -2.44 -15.97
C TYR A 270 -25.67 -3.00 -17.37
N ASP A 271 -25.30 -2.24 -18.38
CA ASP A 271 -25.14 -2.68 -19.76
C ASP A 271 -23.65 -2.60 -20.15
N VAL A 272 -23.24 -3.27 -21.24
CA VAL A 272 -21.86 -3.21 -21.74
C VAL A 272 -21.78 -2.32 -22.99
N PRO A 273 -20.98 -1.24 -22.99
CA PRO A 273 -20.85 -0.37 -24.16
C PRO A 273 -20.09 -1.07 -25.30
N GLU A 274 -20.31 -0.58 -26.53
CA GLU A 274 -19.54 -1.05 -27.70
C GLU A 274 -18.07 -0.61 -27.59
N GLY A 275 -17.15 -1.40 -28.15
CA GLY A 275 -15.72 -1.04 -28.22
C GLY A 275 -14.87 -1.54 -27.05
N ASN A 276 -15.40 -2.42 -26.19
CA ASN A 276 -14.57 -3.21 -25.26
C ASN A 276 -13.72 -4.25 -26.03
N LEU A 277 -12.70 -4.81 -25.38
CA LEU A 277 -11.74 -5.74 -26.00
C LEU A 277 -12.45 -6.95 -26.63
N PHE A 278 -13.50 -7.45 -25.96
CA PHE A 278 -14.30 -8.57 -26.43
C PHE A 278 -15.75 -8.15 -26.67
N PRO A 279 -16.30 -8.36 -27.89
CA PRO A 279 -17.70 -8.08 -28.15
C PRO A 279 -18.66 -8.97 -27.33
N PRO A 280 -19.83 -8.46 -26.89
CA PRO A 280 -20.86 -9.26 -26.23
C PRO A 280 -21.23 -10.54 -26.97
N GLY A 281 -21.30 -11.65 -26.24
CA GLY A 281 -21.61 -12.98 -26.78
C GLY A 281 -20.43 -13.72 -27.42
N THR A 282 -19.22 -13.19 -27.33
CA THR A 282 -18.00 -13.92 -27.71
C THR A 282 -17.77 -15.07 -26.70
N GLU A 283 -17.52 -16.28 -27.21
CA GLU A 283 -17.39 -17.49 -26.38
C GLU A 283 -16.09 -17.45 -25.55
N ASN A 284 -16.17 -17.84 -24.28
CA ASN A 284 -15.05 -17.85 -23.32
C ASN A 284 -14.39 -16.47 -23.11
N THR A 285 -15.19 -15.41 -23.18
CA THR A 285 -14.73 -14.05 -22.89
C THR A 285 -15.75 -13.28 -22.08
N ARG A 286 -15.27 -12.35 -21.24
CA ARG A 286 -16.10 -11.36 -20.56
C ARG A 286 -16.16 -10.05 -21.36
N PRO A 287 -17.36 -9.58 -21.77
CA PRO A 287 -17.47 -8.38 -22.57
C PRO A 287 -17.19 -7.09 -21.77
N GLU A 288 -17.17 -7.15 -20.43
CA GLU A 288 -16.81 -6.01 -19.57
C GLU A 288 -15.35 -5.57 -19.71
N ILE A 289 -14.47 -6.44 -20.23
CA ILE A 289 -13.03 -6.20 -20.28
C ILE A 289 -12.68 -5.11 -21.31
N PHE A 290 -12.13 -3.99 -20.84
CA PHE A 290 -11.55 -2.95 -21.68
C PHE A 290 -10.03 -3.16 -21.84
N VAL A 291 -9.32 -3.31 -20.73
CA VAL A 291 -7.91 -3.76 -20.69
C VAL A 291 -7.82 -5.08 -19.95
N MET A 292 -7.03 -6.02 -20.47
CA MET A 292 -6.66 -7.24 -19.74
C MET A 292 -5.17 -7.32 -19.48
N GLY A 293 -4.77 -8.18 -18.53
CA GLY A 293 -3.36 -8.47 -18.28
C GLY A 293 -2.66 -7.34 -17.55
N VAL A 294 -3.29 -6.87 -16.47
CA VAL A 294 -2.72 -5.95 -15.47
C VAL A 294 -2.58 -6.70 -14.14
N ARG A 295 -1.63 -6.30 -13.29
CA ARG A 295 -1.35 -7.00 -12.02
C ARG A 295 -2.10 -6.38 -10.85
N ASN A 296 -1.78 -5.14 -10.50
CA ASN A 296 -2.45 -4.34 -9.48
C ASN A 296 -2.56 -2.88 -9.97
N PRO A 297 -3.53 -2.59 -10.85
CA PRO A 297 -3.80 -1.24 -11.34
C PRO A 297 -4.44 -0.39 -10.22
N PHE A 298 -3.66 0.08 -9.25
CA PHE A 298 -4.18 0.57 -7.98
C PHE A 298 -4.95 1.89 -8.11
N ARG A 299 -4.45 2.83 -8.93
CA ARG A 299 -5.15 4.08 -9.30
C ARG A 299 -5.28 4.23 -10.80
N ILE A 300 -6.47 4.60 -11.25
CA ILE A 300 -6.81 4.90 -12.64
C ILE A 300 -7.32 6.33 -12.77
N GLU A 301 -7.23 6.88 -13.96
CA GLU A 301 -7.83 8.18 -14.32
C GLU A 301 -8.43 8.04 -15.71
N VAL A 302 -9.67 8.49 -15.88
CA VAL A 302 -10.39 8.59 -17.15
C VAL A 302 -10.66 10.06 -17.43
N ASP A 303 -9.82 10.68 -18.25
CA ASP A 303 -10.00 12.07 -18.59
C ASP A 303 -10.95 12.26 -19.80
N PRO A 304 -12.12 12.91 -19.62
CA PRO A 304 -13.08 13.08 -20.69
C PRO A 304 -12.62 14.07 -21.78
N GLU A 305 -11.76 15.03 -21.46
CA GLU A 305 -11.31 16.05 -22.42
C GLU A 305 -10.30 15.49 -23.42
N THR A 306 -9.35 14.67 -22.96
CA THR A 306 -8.39 13.96 -23.80
C THR A 306 -8.92 12.63 -24.34
N SER A 307 -10.06 12.14 -23.81
CA SER A 307 -10.62 10.82 -24.13
C SER A 307 -9.59 9.71 -23.91
N SER A 308 -9.00 9.70 -22.71
CA SER A 308 -7.94 8.78 -22.34
C SER A 308 -8.22 8.05 -21.02
N LEU A 309 -7.52 6.92 -20.83
CA LEU A 309 -7.43 6.16 -19.59
C LEU A 309 -5.94 6.03 -19.23
N SER A 310 -5.54 6.44 -18.04
CA SER A 310 -4.21 6.19 -17.48
C SER A 310 -4.26 5.44 -16.16
N TRP A 311 -3.18 4.73 -15.81
CA TRP A 311 -3.09 3.98 -14.55
C TRP A 311 -1.64 3.69 -14.13
N GLY A 312 -1.44 3.56 -12.82
CA GLY A 312 -0.24 2.94 -12.23
C GLY A 312 -0.47 1.45 -11.99
N ASP A 313 0.47 0.58 -12.34
CA ASP A 313 0.39 -0.88 -12.15
C ASP A 313 1.62 -1.42 -11.41
N TYR A 314 1.41 -2.07 -10.27
CA TYR A 314 2.51 -2.62 -9.47
C TYR A 314 3.02 -3.92 -10.08
N GLY A 315 4.34 -4.04 -10.20
CA GLY A 315 5.05 -5.22 -10.65
C GLY A 315 5.35 -6.27 -9.58
N PRO A 316 6.02 -7.36 -9.96
CA PRO A 316 6.52 -8.36 -9.02
C PRO A 316 7.87 -7.94 -8.40
N ASP A 317 8.38 -8.68 -7.41
CA ASP A 317 9.41 -8.19 -6.48
C ASP A 317 10.86 -8.57 -6.86
N ALA A 318 11.08 -9.23 -8.00
CA ALA A 318 12.41 -9.70 -8.38
C ALA A 318 13.37 -8.51 -8.64
N GLY A 319 14.28 -8.21 -7.72
CA GLY A 319 15.24 -7.10 -7.86
C GLY A 319 16.27 -7.23 -9.01
N SER A 320 16.30 -8.35 -9.73
CA SER A 320 17.17 -8.51 -10.92
C SER A 320 16.60 -9.49 -11.94
N ALA A 321 17.03 -9.35 -13.19
CA ALA A 321 16.60 -10.25 -14.27
C ALA A 321 17.36 -11.59 -14.22
N ASN A 322 16.67 -12.67 -14.56
CA ASN A 322 17.27 -14.01 -14.62
C ASN A 322 17.03 -14.66 -15.99
N PRO A 323 18.08 -15.07 -16.71
CA PRO A 323 17.96 -15.65 -18.05
C PRO A 323 17.20 -16.98 -18.08
N ASP A 324 17.03 -17.64 -16.93
CA ASP A 324 16.24 -18.87 -16.77
C ASP A 324 14.85 -18.60 -16.16
N ARG A 325 14.43 -17.34 -15.96
CA ARG A 325 13.07 -16.98 -15.46
C ARG A 325 12.40 -15.91 -16.29
N GLY A 326 13.03 -14.76 -16.46
CA GLY A 326 12.41 -13.57 -17.05
C GLY A 326 13.06 -12.26 -16.62
N PRO A 327 12.42 -11.13 -16.94
CA PRO A 327 12.88 -9.82 -16.48
C PRO A 327 12.81 -9.70 -14.96
N MET A 328 13.45 -8.64 -14.44
CA MET A 328 13.24 -8.17 -13.08
C MET A 328 11.81 -7.64 -12.89
N GLY A 329 11.45 -7.35 -11.64
CA GLY A 329 10.29 -6.55 -11.28
C GLY A 329 10.37 -5.16 -11.90
N TYR A 330 9.36 -4.80 -12.67
CA TYR A 330 9.13 -3.41 -13.08
C TYR A 330 7.77 -3.00 -12.57
N VAL A 331 7.62 -1.78 -12.11
CA VAL A 331 6.30 -1.15 -12.03
C VAL A 331 6.03 -0.35 -13.31
N GLU A 332 4.77 -0.06 -13.60
CA GLU A 332 4.37 0.60 -14.84
C GLU A 332 3.48 1.81 -14.59
N TRP A 333 3.61 2.81 -15.47
CA TRP A 333 2.56 3.80 -15.67
C TRP A 333 2.15 3.76 -17.13
N ASN A 334 0.85 3.66 -17.37
CA ASN A 334 0.29 3.40 -18.69
C ASN A 334 -0.77 4.44 -19.03
N VAL A 335 -0.94 4.70 -20.32
CA VAL A 335 -1.99 5.57 -20.85
C VAL A 335 -2.42 5.13 -22.25
N VAL A 336 -3.72 5.12 -22.52
CA VAL A 336 -4.32 4.79 -23.82
C VAL A 336 -5.57 5.62 -24.10
N GLY A 337 -5.98 5.69 -25.37
CA GLY A 337 -7.28 6.24 -25.76
C GLY A 337 -8.44 5.32 -25.42
N LEU A 338 -9.62 5.88 -25.17
CA LEU A 338 -10.84 5.12 -24.85
C LEU A 338 -11.38 4.28 -26.02
N ASP A 339 -10.79 4.40 -27.22
CA ASP A 339 -11.07 3.61 -28.41
C ASP A 339 -10.02 2.51 -28.69
N ASP A 340 -9.06 2.30 -27.79
CA ASP A 340 -7.93 1.38 -27.96
C ASP A 340 -7.81 0.31 -26.85
N PRO A 341 -8.85 -0.53 -26.66
CA PRO A 341 -8.79 -1.65 -25.72
C PRO A 341 -7.72 -2.68 -26.12
N HIS A 342 -6.98 -3.22 -25.16
CA HIS A 342 -5.87 -4.14 -25.47
C HIS A 342 -5.50 -5.08 -24.30
N ASN A 343 -4.52 -5.95 -24.55
CA ASN A 343 -3.86 -6.78 -23.55
C ASN A 343 -2.53 -6.14 -23.12
N ALA A 344 -2.41 -5.72 -21.86
CA ALA A 344 -1.23 -5.09 -21.28
C ALA A 344 -0.08 -6.08 -20.97
N GLY A 345 -0.37 -7.38 -21.02
CA GLY A 345 0.67 -8.42 -21.13
C GLY A 345 0.91 -9.26 -19.88
N TRP A 346 0.62 -8.76 -18.68
CA TRP A 346 0.76 -9.52 -17.45
C TRP A 346 -0.11 -10.79 -17.48
N PRO A 347 0.39 -11.97 -17.05
CA PRO A 347 1.72 -12.24 -16.47
C PRO A 347 2.79 -12.75 -17.45
N TYR A 348 2.51 -12.73 -18.74
CA TYR A 348 3.38 -13.37 -19.73
C TYR A 348 4.54 -12.48 -20.13
N CYS A 349 4.26 -11.18 -20.27
CA CYS A 349 5.20 -10.16 -20.68
C CYS A 349 4.99 -8.90 -19.85
N HIS A 350 6.08 -8.20 -19.54
CA HIS A 350 6.06 -7.09 -18.59
C HIS A 350 7.02 -5.97 -18.98
N GLY A 351 6.73 -4.74 -18.55
CA GLY A 351 7.49 -3.52 -18.82
C GLY A 351 7.68 -3.28 -20.33
N PRO A 352 8.91 -3.39 -20.87
CA PRO A 352 9.19 -3.22 -22.30
C PRO A 352 8.70 -4.40 -23.17
N ASN A 353 7.67 -5.14 -22.72
CA ASN A 353 7.21 -6.40 -23.29
C ASN A 353 8.29 -7.50 -23.21
N ALA A 354 9.01 -7.56 -22.07
CA ALA A 354 9.97 -8.60 -21.79
C ALA A 354 9.25 -9.86 -21.29
N ALA A 355 9.53 -11.00 -21.93
CA ALA A 355 8.83 -12.26 -21.63
C ALA A 355 9.38 -12.96 -20.38
N TYR A 356 8.48 -13.49 -19.56
CA TYR A 356 8.79 -14.58 -18.63
C TYR A 356 8.79 -15.93 -19.37
N ASN A 357 9.27 -16.98 -18.71
CA ASN A 357 9.12 -18.35 -19.18
C ASN A 357 8.02 -19.12 -18.46
N GLU A 358 7.64 -20.24 -19.04
CA GLU A 358 6.74 -21.21 -18.44
C GLU A 358 7.50 -22.03 -17.39
N TRP A 359 7.80 -21.41 -16.25
CA TRP A 359 8.52 -22.04 -15.14
C TRP A 359 7.76 -23.26 -14.60
N ASP A 360 8.45 -24.38 -14.47
CA ASP A 360 7.88 -25.59 -13.88
C ASP A 360 8.05 -25.52 -12.35
N PHE A 361 6.97 -25.16 -11.65
CA PHE A 361 6.95 -25.00 -10.19
C PHE A 361 7.06 -26.33 -9.42
N GLU A 362 6.76 -27.49 -10.02
CA GLU A 362 6.96 -28.80 -9.37
C GLU A 362 8.45 -29.18 -9.32
N THR A 363 9.20 -28.78 -10.36
CA THR A 363 10.59 -29.23 -10.55
C THR A 363 11.61 -28.11 -10.34
N GLY A 364 11.19 -26.86 -10.31
CA GLY A 364 12.06 -25.68 -10.24
C GLY A 364 12.96 -25.56 -11.47
N THR A 365 12.40 -25.78 -12.67
CA THR A 365 13.18 -25.75 -13.92
C THR A 365 12.56 -24.85 -15.00
N PRO A 366 13.40 -24.21 -15.85
CA PRO A 366 12.91 -23.32 -16.90
C PRO A 366 12.18 -24.06 -18.03
N GLY A 367 11.03 -23.51 -18.44
CA GLY A 367 10.33 -23.88 -19.67
C GLY A 367 10.65 -22.98 -20.86
N GLU A 368 9.75 -22.94 -21.85
CA GLU A 368 9.86 -22.02 -22.99
C GLU A 368 9.44 -20.60 -22.59
N PHE A 369 10.09 -19.59 -23.16
CA PHE A 369 9.66 -18.20 -23.02
C PHE A 369 8.34 -17.96 -23.77
N PHE A 370 7.46 -17.16 -23.19
CA PHE A 370 6.21 -16.77 -23.84
C PHE A 370 6.49 -15.90 -25.09
N ASP A 371 5.62 -16.02 -26.09
CA ASP A 371 5.63 -15.15 -27.26
C ASP A 371 4.69 -13.97 -27.02
N CYS A 372 5.22 -12.79 -26.71
CA CYS A 372 4.40 -11.60 -26.45
C CYS A 372 3.51 -11.19 -27.63
N ALA A 373 3.84 -11.58 -28.86
CA ALA A 373 2.98 -11.31 -30.01
C ALA A 373 1.79 -12.29 -30.13
N ALA A 374 1.83 -13.41 -29.40
CA ALA A 374 0.79 -14.43 -29.38
C ALA A 374 0.85 -15.25 -28.08
N PRO A 375 0.61 -14.62 -26.91
CA PRO A 375 0.73 -15.30 -25.63
C PRO A 375 -0.31 -16.41 -25.52
N ARG A 376 0.04 -17.46 -24.78
CA ARG A 376 -0.83 -18.62 -24.59
C ARG A 376 -1.08 -18.87 -23.11
N ASN A 377 -2.35 -18.93 -22.73
CA ASN A 377 -2.72 -19.28 -21.36
C ASN A 377 -2.81 -20.81 -21.22
N SER A 378 -1.74 -21.40 -20.68
CA SER A 378 -1.60 -22.83 -20.41
C SER A 378 -2.05 -23.27 -19.01
N SER A 379 -2.53 -22.34 -18.18
CA SER A 379 -2.98 -22.64 -16.83
C SER A 379 -4.05 -23.74 -16.80
N ARG A 380 -3.94 -24.66 -15.84
CA ARG A 380 -5.00 -25.65 -15.58
C ARG A 380 -6.32 -25.04 -15.10
N TRP A 381 -6.26 -23.79 -14.61
CA TRP A 381 -7.40 -23.02 -14.09
C TRP A 381 -8.00 -22.07 -15.13
N ASN A 382 -7.44 -22.00 -16.34
CA ASN A 382 -7.94 -21.11 -17.38
C ASN A 382 -9.36 -21.53 -17.83
N THR A 383 -10.31 -20.59 -17.72
CA THR A 383 -11.68 -20.72 -18.23
C THR A 383 -11.92 -19.93 -19.52
N GLY A 384 -10.94 -19.13 -19.94
CA GLY A 384 -10.99 -18.27 -21.12
C GLY A 384 -10.37 -18.89 -22.37
N LEU A 385 -9.95 -18.02 -23.29
CA LEU A 385 -9.21 -18.38 -24.48
C LEU A 385 -7.82 -18.92 -24.10
N VAL A 386 -7.34 -19.90 -24.86
CA VAL A 386 -5.95 -20.38 -24.76
C VAL A 386 -5.02 -19.47 -25.57
N ASP A 387 -5.43 -19.09 -26.78
CA ASP A 387 -4.69 -18.17 -27.63
C ASP A 387 -5.15 -16.74 -27.33
N LEU A 388 -4.27 -15.92 -26.78
CA LEU A 388 -4.61 -14.58 -26.29
C LEU A 388 -4.32 -13.50 -27.35
N PRO A 389 -4.94 -12.31 -27.24
CA PRO A 389 -4.51 -11.13 -27.98
C PRO A 389 -3.03 -10.80 -27.71
N PRO A 390 -2.31 -10.20 -28.68
CA PRO A 390 -0.93 -9.77 -28.47
C PRO A 390 -0.78 -8.84 -27.26
N ALA A 391 0.27 -9.03 -26.48
CA ALA A 391 0.66 -8.14 -25.39
C ALA A 391 1.24 -6.83 -25.94
N ARG A 392 0.87 -5.72 -25.29
CA ARG A 392 1.40 -4.38 -25.55
C ARG A 392 2.51 -4.08 -24.53
N ALA A 393 3.52 -3.32 -24.95
CA ALA A 393 4.52 -2.80 -24.02
C ALA A 393 3.92 -1.65 -23.19
N ALA A 394 4.41 -1.47 -21.98
CA ALA A 394 4.02 -0.36 -21.13
C ALA A 394 4.37 1.00 -21.75
N THR A 395 3.60 2.05 -21.43
CA THR A 395 3.96 3.43 -21.83
C THR A 395 5.24 3.86 -21.11
N LEU A 396 5.27 3.72 -19.79
CA LEU A 396 6.44 3.88 -18.94
C LEU A 396 6.60 2.65 -18.04
N TYR A 397 7.85 2.30 -17.74
CA TYR A 397 8.18 1.25 -16.79
C TYR A 397 9.45 1.62 -16.05
N TYR A 398 9.55 1.21 -14.78
CA TYR A 398 10.75 1.44 -13.98
C TYR A 398 10.98 0.42 -12.87
N GLY A 399 12.26 0.26 -12.50
CA GLY A 399 12.70 -0.55 -11.36
C GLY A 399 13.24 0.34 -10.25
N ASP A 400 14.05 -0.21 -9.34
CA ASP A 400 14.58 0.50 -8.16
C ASP A 400 15.69 1.51 -8.45
N GLN A 401 16.45 1.31 -9.53
CA GLN A 401 17.74 1.96 -9.69
C GLN A 401 17.92 2.62 -11.05
N PRO A 402 18.66 3.76 -11.12
CA PRO A 402 18.99 4.39 -12.39
C PRO A 402 19.61 3.41 -13.40
N GLY A 403 19.14 3.47 -14.65
CA GLY A 403 19.55 2.61 -15.75
C GLY A 403 18.75 1.31 -15.91
N GLN A 404 17.82 1.00 -15.01
CA GLN A 404 16.84 -0.09 -15.20
C GLN A 404 15.64 0.34 -16.08
N GLN A 405 15.48 1.65 -16.31
CA GLN A 405 14.37 2.26 -17.04
C GLN A 405 14.85 3.19 -18.17
N PRO A 406 13.94 3.60 -19.07
CA PRO A 406 14.25 4.61 -20.07
C PRO A 406 14.38 6.03 -19.50
N ARG A 407 13.77 6.30 -18.34
CA ARG A 407 13.64 7.62 -17.69
C ARG A 407 14.09 7.52 -16.23
N ASP A 408 15.33 7.90 -15.95
CA ASP A 408 15.90 7.82 -14.59
C ASP A 408 15.22 8.79 -13.61
N GLU A 409 14.50 9.80 -14.12
CA GLU A 409 13.72 10.76 -13.33
C GLU A 409 12.83 10.06 -12.28
N LEU A 410 12.16 8.96 -12.67
CA LEU A 410 11.20 8.18 -11.85
C LEU A 410 11.78 7.55 -10.57
N VAL A 411 13.10 7.52 -10.42
CA VAL A 411 13.78 6.98 -9.22
C VAL A 411 14.80 7.94 -8.64
N SER A 412 14.75 9.20 -9.06
CA SER A 412 15.76 10.20 -8.71
C SER A 412 15.22 11.40 -7.94
N PHE A 413 13.90 11.51 -7.82
CA PHE A 413 13.22 12.57 -7.06
C PHE A 413 13.22 12.25 -5.55
N GLY A 414 12.93 10.99 -5.20
CA GLY A 414 12.98 10.51 -3.82
C GLY A 414 14.35 9.99 -3.40
N SER A 415 14.52 9.79 -2.08
CA SER A 415 15.66 9.07 -1.51
C SER A 415 15.32 7.68 -0.96
N GLY A 416 14.04 7.29 -1.06
CA GLY A 416 13.53 5.98 -0.69
C GLY A 416 13.93 4.87 -1.66
N THR A 417 13.45 3.67 -1.38
CA THR A 417 13.70 2.40 -2.08
C THR A 417 12.38 1.66 -2.30
N GLY A 418 12.31 0.82 -3.33
CA GLY A 418 11.05 0.21 -3.77
C GLY A 418 10.31 1.06 -4.80
N GLN A 419 9.24 0.49 -5.36
CA GLN A 419 8.40 1.21 -6.31
C GLN A 419 6.90 0.92 -6.13
N ALA A 420 6.08 1.96 -6.19
CA ALA A 420 4.66 1.87 -5.92
C ALA A 420 3.85 2.96 -6.65
N PRO A 421 3.69 2.84 -7.99
CA PRO A 421 3.09 3.89 -8.81
C PRO A 421 1.59 4.04 -8.57
N MET A 422 1.17 5.30 -8.47
CA MET A 422 -0.22 5.71 -8.50
C MET A 422 -0.53 6.45 -9.80
N GLY A 423 -1.64 6.13 -10.44
CA GLY A 423 -2.32 7.05 -11.35
C GLY A 423 -2.75 8.35 -10.65
N GLY A 424 -3.13 9.35 -11.44
CA GLY A 424 -3.61 10.62 -10.95
C GLY A 424 -4.21 11.47 -12.07
N PRO A 425 -4.84 12.60 -11.71
CA PRO A 425 -5.71 13.33 -12.61
C PRO A 425 -4.98 14.10 -13.70
N VAL A 426 -5.67 14.37 -14.81
CA VAL A 426 -5.19 15.31 -15.84
C VAL A 426 -5.68 16.72 -15.50
N TYR A 427 -4.75 17.68 -15.39
CA TYR A 427 -5.12 19.05 -15.06
C TYR A 427 -5.52 19.86 -16.29
N HIS A 428 -6.76 20.36 -16.31
CA HIS A 428 -7.23 21.32 -17.32
C HIS A 428 -7.41 22.70 -16.71
N TYR A 429 -6.61 23.66 -17.15
CA TYR A 429 -6.64 25.02 -16.63
C TYR A 429 -7.88 25.77 -17.10
N ASP A 430 -8.72 26.20 -16.15
CA ASP A 430 -9.84 27.11 -16.42
C ASP A 430 -9.42 28.58 -16.14
N PRO A 431 -9.27 29.43 -17.18
CA PRO A 431 -8.99 30.86 -17.00
C PRO A 431 -10.15 31.63 -16.35
N ASP A 432 -11.39 31.14 -16.44
CA ASP A 432 -12.59 31.78 -15.92
C ASP A 432 -12.87 31.39 -14.45
N LEU A 433 -12.21 30.36 -13.93
CA LEU A 433 -12.28 29.95 -12.52
C LEU A 433 -11.59 30.99 -11.61
N ASP A 434 -12.37 31.74 -10.84
CA ASP A 434 -11.88 32.72 -9.86
C ASP A 434 -11.69 32.04 -8.48
N ALA A 435 -10.69 31.16 -8.40
CA ALA A 435 -10.30 30.46 -7.19
C ALA A 435 -8.83 30.77 -6.87
N PRO A 436 -8.51 31.26 -5.65
CA PRO A 436 -7.17 31.75 -5.33
C PRO A 436 -6.11 30.64 -5.24
N GLY A 437 -6.50 29.39 -4.96
CA GLY A 437 -5.59 28.26 -4.83
C GLY A 437 -5.38 27.44 -6.11
N LYS A 438 -6.10 27.77 -7.20
CA LYS A 438 -6.05 26.97 -8.43
C LYS A 438 -4.64 26.90 -8.99
N LEU A 439 -4.25 25.74 -9.51
CA LEU A 439 -2.94 25.57 -10.11
C LEU A 439 -2.77 26.49 -11.36
N PRO A 440 -1.54 26.95 -11.66
CA PRO A 440 -1.29 27.83 -12.79
C PRO A 440 -1.38 27.11 -14.15
N GLU A 441 -1.64 27.87 -15.21
CA GLU A 441 -1.77 27.41 -16.62
C GLU A 441 -0.56 26.55 -17.09
N GLN A 442 0.60 26.67 -16.46
CA GLN A 442 1.76 25.84 -16.80
C GLN A 442 1.54 24.33 -16.59
N TRP A 443 0.58 23.94 -15.74
CA TRP A 443 0.23 22.53 -15.52
C TRP A 443 -0.85 22.03 -16.47
N ASP A 444 -1.42 22.89 -17.31
CA ASP A 444 -2.49 22.54 -18.25
C ASP A 444 -2.08 21.37 -19.16
N GLY A 445 -2.96 20.36 -19.23
CA GLY A 445 -2.79 19.13 -20.00
C GLY A 445 -1.75 18.16 -19.45
N LYS A 446 -1.22 18.34 -18.23
CA LYS A 446 -0.30 17.37 -17.61
C LYS A 446 -1.06 16.33 -16.80
N ALA A 447 -0.58 15.10 -16.82
CA ALA A 447 -1.07 14.03 -15.95
C ALA A 447 -0.29 14.03 -14.64
N PHE A 448 -0.99 14.07 -13.51
CA PHE A 448 -0.36 13.92 -12.20
C PHE A 448 -0.12 12.45 -11.85
N PHE A 449 0.89 12.23 -11.00
CA PHE A 449 1.37 10.93 -10.61
C PHE A 449 1.79 10.96 -9.14
N GLY A 450 1.49 9.90 -8.39
CA GLY A 450 2.00 9.70 -7.04
C GLY A 450 2.95 8.50 -7.00
N GLU A 451 4.06 8.62 -6.27
CA GLU A 451 4.91 7.48 -5.92
C GLU A 451 4.81 7.25 -4.43
N PHE A 452 4.09 6.20 -4.06
CA PHE A 452 3.88 5.81 -2.67
C PHE A 452 5.18 5.43 -1.95
N SER A 453 6.08 4.68 -2.58
CA SER A 453 7.28 4.16 -1.90
C SER A 453 8.36 5.22 -1.73
N GLN A 454 8.42 6.20 -2.64
CA GLN A 454 9.50 7.20 -2.67
C GLN A 454 9.05 8.61 -2.25
N ASP A 455 7.82 8.74 -1.75
CA ASP A 455 7.25 9.96 -1.15
C ASP A 455 7.29 11.20 -2.06
N TYR A 456 6.91 11.05 -3.32
CA TYR A 456 6.88 12.19 -4.25
C TYR A 456 5.63 12.22 -5.13
N TYR A 457 5.31 13.42 -5.60
CA TYR A 457 4.36 13.66 -6.68
C TYR A 457 5.11 14.09 -7.94
N ALA A 458 4.62 13.71 -9.10
CA ALA A 458 5.18 14.16 -10.37
C ALA A 458 4.08 14.60 -11.35
N ALA A 459 4.49 15.35 -12.36
CA ALA A 459 3.64 15.75 -13.47
C ALA A 459 4.27 15.34 -14.80
N PHE A 460 3.50 14.65 -15.63
CA PHE A 460 3.93 14.15 -16.93
C PHE A 460 3.36 15.02 -18.03
N SER A 461 4.22 15.53 -18.91
CA SER A 461 3.78 16.13 -20.17
C SER A 461 3.48 15.02 -21.15
N VAL A 462 2.21 14.88 -21.55
CA VAL A 462 1.75 13.83 -22.47
C VAL A 462 1.32 14.46 -23.80
N ASP A 463 1.78 13.90 -24.92
CA ASP A 463 1.18 14.19 -26.22
C ASP A 463 -0.10 13.37 -26.35
N TRP A 464 -1.26 13.97 -26.08
CA TRP A 464 -2.56 13.28 -26.06
C TRP A 464 -3.04 12.77 -27.43
N ASP A 465 -2.41 13.16 -28.54
CA ASP A 465 -2.69 12.58 -29.87
C ASP A 465 -1.95 11.24 -30.08
N THR A 466 -0.79 11.06 -29.44
CA THR A 466 0.10 9.90 -29.63
C THR A 466 0.29 9.05 -28.37
N PHE A 467 -0.11 9.57 -27.22
CA PHE A 467 0.12 9.06 -25.87
C PHE A 467 1.61 8.90 -25.50
N GLU A 468 2.51 9.61 -26.20
CA GLU A 468 3.93 9.64 -25.86
C GLU A 468 4.20 10.57 -24.67
N VAL A 469 4.97 10.10 -23.68
CA VAL A 469 5.39 10.90 -22.52
C VAL A 469 6.67 11.68 -22.83
N GLY A 470 6.58 13.00 -22.69
CA GLY A 470 7.64 13.97 -22.88
C GLY A 470 8.51 14.17 -21.63
N GLU A 471 8.26 15.28 -20.94
CA GLU A 471 8.96 15.70 -19.72
C GLU A 471 8.27 15.13 -18.48
N ILE A 472 9.07 14.71 -17.49
CA ILE A 472 8.63 14.22 -16.18
C ILE A 472 9.21 15.19 -15.16
N GLU A 473 8.33 15.84 -14.41
CA GLU A 473 8.69 16.91 -13.48
C GLU A 473 8.32 16.50 -12.05
N ASP A 474 9.24 16.72 -11.11
CA ASP A 474 9.00 16.59 -9.68
C ASP A 474 8.05 17.71 -9.24
N PHE A 475 6.84 17.35 -8.78
CA PHE A 475 5.79 18.29 -8.43
C PHE A 475 5.79 18.56 -6.94
N PHE A 476 6.06 19.82 -6.59
CA PHE A 476 6.23 20.31 -5.23
C PHE A 476 7.20 19.45 -4.41
N PRO A 477 8.48 19.39 -4.79
CA PRO A 477 9.45 18.46 -4.22
C PRO A 477 9.55 18.56 -2.70
N ASN A 478 9.73 17.42 -2.01
CA ASN A 478 9.83 17.39 -0.55
C ASN A 478 10.89 18.33 0.02
N ALA A 479 12.03 18.49 -0.65
CA ALA A 479 13.05 19.46 -0.24
C ALA A 479 12.51 20.91 -0.21
N GLU A 480 11.62 21.28 -1.12
CA GLU A 480 11.02 22.60 -1.18
C GLU A 480 9.87 22.76 -0.17
N VAL A 481 9.06 21.72 0.01
CA VAL A 481 8.04 21.64 1.07
C VAL A 481 8.68 21.84 2.45
N GLU A 482 9.79 21.16 2.72
CA GLU A 482 10.58 21.30 3.95
C GLU A 482 11.20 22.69 4.10
N ASN A 483 11.78 23.23 3.02
CA ASN A 483 12.36 24.58 3.01
C ASN A 483 11.29 25.65 3.33
N ALA A 484 10.06 25.42 2.89
CA ALA A 484 8.91 26.25 3.21
C ALA A 484 8.34 25.99 4.62
N GLY A 485 8.92 25.09 5.41
CA GLY A 485 8.46 24.80 6.77
C GLY A 485 7.12 24.05 6.82
N MET A 486 6.78 23.32 5.76
CA MET A 486 5.56 22.53 5.65
C MET A 486 5.82 21.05 5.89
N THR A 487 4.74 20.28 6.10
CA THR A 487 4.85 18.82 6.29
C THR A 487 5.19 18.14 4.95
N PRO A 488 6.29 17.38 4.84
CA PRO A 488 6.64 16.63 3.63
C PRO A 488 5.49 15.72 3.16
N HIS A 489 5.50 15.41 1.87
CA HIS A 489 4.77 14.29 1.28
C HIS A 489 5.26 12.98 1.86
N ASP A 490 4.32 12.07 2.08
CA ASP A 490 4.53 10.84 2.84
C ASP A 490 3.51 9.79 2.37
N ASN A 491 3.99 8.78 1.64
CA ASN A 491 3.21 7.73 1.00
C ASN A 491 1.92 8.20 0.28
N PRO A 492 2.04 8.90 -0.86
CA PRO A 492 0.91 9.23 -1.75
C PRO A 492 -0.04 8.05 -1.99
N MET A 493 -1.30 8.20 -1.58
CA MET A 493 -2.32 7.14 -1.65
C MET A 493 -3.38 7.43 -2.70
N ASP A 494 -3.78 8.69 -2.84
CA ASP A 494 -4.76 9.13 -3.82
C ASP A 494 -4.64 10.64 -4.12
N LEU A 495 -5.05 11.06 -5.32
CA LEU A 495 -4.97 12.42 -5.84
C LEU A 495 -6.26 12.79 -6.58
N GLU A 496 -6.83 13.96 -6.26
CA GLU A 496 -8.08 14.41 -6.90
C GLU A 496 -8.04 15.93 -7.16
N LEU A 497 -8.55 16.38 -8.31
CA LEU A 497 -8.71 17.81 -8.59
C LEU A 497 -10.03 18.34 -8.04
N GLY A 498 -9.96 19.31 -7.14
CA GLY A 498 -11.15 19.95 -6.59
C GLY A 498 -11.85 20.89 -7.57
N PRO A 499 -13.13 21.24 -7.33
CA PRO A 499 -13.85 22.23 -8.14
C PRO A 499 -13.29 23.66 -8.02
N ASP A 500 -12.34 23.89 -7.11
CA ASP A 500 -11.56 25.12 -7.00
C ASP A 500 -10.22 25.08 -7.76
N GLY A 501 -9.93 24.00 -8.49
CA GLY A 501 -8.72 23.84 -9.30
C GLY A 501 -7.45 23.59 -8.48
N SER A 502 -7.59 23.32 -7.18
CA SER A 502 -6.52 22.86 -6.29
C SER A 502 -6.39 21.34 -6.37
N LEU A 503 -5.20 20.82 -6.05
CA LEU A 503 -4.96 19.39 -5.98
C LEU A 503 -5.17 18.90 -4.54
N TYR A 504 -6.10 17.97 -4.35
CA TYR A 504 -6.31 17.29 -3.08
C TYR A 504 -5.48 16.01 -3.07
N VAL A 505 -4.78 15.76 -1.97
CA VAL A 505 -3.91 14.59 -1.84
C VAL A 505 -4.19 13.86 -0.53
N LEU A 506 -4.29 12.54 -0.62
CA LEU A 506 -4.45 11.63 0.50
C LEU A 506 -3.13 10.89 0.68
N GLU A 507 -2.62 10.90 1.90
CA GLU A 507 -1.30 10.38 2.26
C GLU A 507 -1.47 9.32 3.35
N TYR A 508 -0.83 8.16 3.16
CA TYR A 508 -0.99 6.98 4.02
C TYR A 508 -0.10 7.03 5.27
N GLY A 509 1.07 7.66 5.19
CA GLY A 509 2.05 7.77 6.27
C GLY A 509 2.77 6.48 6.65
N ASP A 510 3.81 6.60 7.47
CA ASP A 510 4.68 5.50 7.90
C ASP A 510 3.94 4.45 8.77
N GLY A 511 3.90 3.22 8.27
CA GLY A 511 3.29 2.08 8.93
C GLY A 511 2.14 1.50 8.12
N PHE A 512 1.61 0.35 8.53
CA PHE A 512 0.65 -0.39 7.71
C PHE A 512 -0.48 -0.96 8.57
N PHE A 513 -1.65 -1.14 7.95
CA PHE A 513 -2.83 -1.82 8.52
C PHE A 513 -3.49 -1.11 9.69
N ARG A 514 -3.28 0.21 9.76
CA ARG A 514 -3.77 1.07 10.85
C ARG A 514 -3.93 2.50 10.37
N ALA A 515 -4.53 3.31 11.24
CA ALA A 515 -4.46 4.75 11.10
C ALA A 515 -3.07 5.25 11.52
N ASN A 516 -2.24 5.61 10.54
CA ASN A 516 -0.89 6.08 10.83
C ASN A 516 -0.92 7.53 11.37
N PRO A 517 -0.09 7.87 12.38
CA PRO A 517 -0.09 9.21 12.98
C PRO A 517 0.31 10.37 12.05
N ASP A 518 1.06 10.06 11.00
CA ASP A 518 1.56 10.94 9.95
C ASP A 518 0.68 10.95 8.70
N ALA A 519 -0.19 9.96 8.51
CA ALA A 519 -1.25 9.97 7.50
C ALA A 519 -2.04 11.28 7.52
N GLY A 520 -2.56 11.69 6.37
CA GLY A 520 -3.36 12.90 6.33
C GLY A 520 -4.03 13.15 4.99
N LEU A 521 -5.04 14.00 5.05
CA LEU A 521 -5.67 14.58 3.88
C LEU A 521 -5.22 16.04 3.77
N TYR A 522 -4.70 16.41 2.62
CA TYR A 522 -4.14 17.73 2.35
C TYR A 522 -4.73 18.33 1.08
N ARG A 523 -4.56 19.65 0.94
CA ARG A 523 -4.79 20.38 -0.30
C ARG A 523 -3.52 21.13 -0.68
N ILE A 524 -3.10 21.01 -1.93
CA ILE A 524 -1.99 21.75 -2.51
C ILE A 524 -2.59 22.89 -3.34
N ASP A 525 -2.28 24.11 -2.91
CA ASP A 525 -2.71 25.35 -3.55
C ASP A 525 -1.52 26.04 -4.22
N HIS A 526 -1.75 26.71 -5.34
CA HIS A 526 -0.87 27.78 -5.79
C HIS A 526 -1.26 29.08 -5.09
N ALA A 527 -0.42 29.54 -4.18
CA ALA A 527 -0.63 30.71 -3.36
C ALA A 527 0.60 31.62 -3.33
N GLU A 528 0.59 32.68 -4.15
CA GLU A 528 1.66 33.68 -4.15
C GLU A 528 1.73 34.46 -2.82
N GLY A 529 2.94 34.64 -2.28
CA GLY A 529 3.17 35.44 -1.07
C GLY A 529 2.87 34.71 0.24
N ASN A 530 2.12 35.34 1.15
CA ASN A 530 1.82 34.82 2.50
C ASN A 530 1.17 33.43 2.44
N LYS A 531 1.53 32.53 3.36
CA LYS A 531 1.05 31.15 3.48
C LYS A 531 0.06 30.98 4.62
N ALA A 532 -0.78 29.95 4.53
CA ALA A 532 -1.72 29.64 5.58
C ALA A 532 -0.97 29.09 6.81
N PRO A 533 -1.32 29.56 8.02
CA PRO A 533 -0.82 28.96 9.23
C PRO A 533 -1.12 27.46 9.31
N GLN A 534 -0.23 26.70 9.94
CA GLN A 534 -0.37 25.27 10.20
C GLN A 534 -0.77 25.06 11.66
N PRO A 535 -2.07 24.94 11.96
CA PRO A 535 -2.55 24.81 13.32
C PRO A 535 -2.22 23.42 13.89
N SER A 536 -1.82 23.37 15.15
CA SER A 536 -1.57 22.13 15.89
C SER A 536 -2.29 22.17 17.23
N ILE A 537 -2.97 21.08 17.62
CA ILE A 537 -3.67 20.97 18.90
C ILE A 537 -3.05 19.87 19.75
N GLY A 538 -2.54 20.23 20.91
CA GLY A 538 -2.38 19.32 22.06
C GLY A 538 -3.57 19.45 23.00
N ALA A 539 -4.21 18.33 23.37
CA ALA A 539 -5.27 18.29 24.38
C ALA A 539 -4.91 17.27 25.47
N THR A 540 -4.89 17.69 26.74
CA THR A 540 -4.47 16.80 27.84
C THR A 540 -5.31 16.99 29.11
N PRO A 541 -5.96 15.93 29.60
CA PRO A 541 -6.30 14.69 28.87
C PRO A 541 -7.33 14.97 27.77
N ALA A 542 -7.30 14.20 26.66
CA ALA A 542 -8.33 14.29 25.61
C ALA A 542 -9.60 13.47 25.91
N SER A 543 -9.53 12.60 26.93
CA SER A 543 -10.68 11.80 27.34
C SER A 543 -10.70 11.50 28.84
N SER A 544 -11.88 11.16 29.37
CA SER A 544 -12.05 10.67 30.74
C SER A 544 -13.32 9.85 30.87
N SER A 545 -13.36 8.96 31.87
CA SER A 545 -14.57 8.21 32.23
C SER A 545 -15.63 8.99 33.00
N GLN A 546 -15.31 10.21 33.45
CA GLN A 546 -16.18 10.98 34.33
C GLN A 546 -16.18 12.47 33.98
N ALA A 547 -17.32 13.11 34.22
CA ALA A 547 -17.43 14.56 34.30
C ALA A 547 -17.31 15.05 35.77
N PRO A 548 -16.75 16.25 36.01
CA PRO A 548 -16.20 17.16 35.02
C PRO A 548 -14.80 16.76 34.54
N LEU A 549 -14.49 17.02 33.27
CA LEU A 549 -13.15 16.91 32.69
C LEU A 549 -12.58 18.30 32.43
N GLU A 550 -11.50 18.66 33.13
CA GLU A 550 -10.70 19.84 32.79
C GLU A 550 -9.65 19.43 31.76
N VAL A 551 -9.71 20.04 30.57
CA VAL A 551 -8.76 19.81 29.47
C VAL A 551 -7.85 21.04 29.37
N ALA A 552 -6.54 20.80 29.38
CA ALA A 552 -5.55 21.78 28.98
C ALA A 552 -5.30 21.67 27.47
N PHE A 553 -5.50 22.78 26.76
CA PHE A 553 -5.23 22.90 25.33
C PHE A 553 -3.94 23.68 25.10
N ASP A 554 -3.11 23.17 24.18
CA ASP A 554 -1.83 23.78 23.80
C ASP A 554 -1.70 23.83 22.28
N ALA A 555 -1.67 25.04 21.72
CA ALA A 555 -1.45 25.32 20.31
C ALA A 555 -0.04 25.84 20.00
N SER A 556 0.88 25.80 20.96
CA SER A 556 2.23 26.34 20.79
C SER A 556 3.09 25.61 19.76
N ALA A 557 2.65 24.44 19.30
CA ALA A 557 3.24 23.71 18.18
C ALA A 557 2.72 24.17 16.81
N SER A 558 1.76 25.10 16.76
CA SER A 558 1.31 25.70 15.49
C SER A 558 2.44 26.54 14.91
N THR A 559 2.58 26.47 13.59
CA THR A 559 3.63 27.16 12.84
C THR A 559 3.02 28.01 11.74
N ASP A 560 3.82 28.95 11.26
CA ASP A 560 3.54 29.71 10.06
C ASP A 560 4.72 29.52 9.11
N PRO A 561 4.51 29.11 7.85
CA PRO A 561 5.58 28.92 6.86
C PRO A 561 6.47 30.17 6.68
N ASP A 562 5.89 31.37 6.76
CA ASP A 562 6.60 32.65 6.62
C ASP A 562 7.22 33.14 7.93
N GLY A 563 6.87 32.50 9.05
CA GLY A 563 7.36 32.80 10.39
C GLY A 563 6.64 33.95 11.07
N ASP A 564 5.42 34.26 10.63
CA ASP A 564 4.62 35.38 11.10
C ASP A 564 4.05 35.19 12.51
N GLU A 565 3.60 36.30 13.12
CA GLU A 565 3.02 36.27 14.45
C GLU A 565 1.59 35.70 14.42
N LEU A 566 1.38 34.62 15.15
CA LEU A 566 0.11 33.91 15.17
C LEU A 566 -0.84 34.38 16.27
N THR A 567 -2.11 34.55 15.90
CA THR A 567 -3.26 34.72 16.80
C THR A 567 -4.05 33.40 16.88
N TYR A 568 -4.52 33.07 18.08
CA TYR A 568 -5.18 31.79 18.37
C TYR A 568 -6.59 32.05 18.92
N GLU A 569 -7.57 31.44 18.28
CA GLU A 569 -8.97 31.43 18.71
C GLU A 569 -9.41 29.97 18.87
N TRP A 570 -10.14 29.67 19.95
CA TRP A 570 -10.65 28.33 20.23
C TRP A 570 -12.17 28.33 20.34
N ASP A 571 -12.81 27.42 19.62
CA ASP A 571 -14.16 26.96 19.88
C ASP A 571 -14.04 25.62 20.60
N VAL A 572 -14.41 25.57 21.87
CA VAL A 572 -14.20 24.39 22.71
C VAL A 572 -15.47 23.56 22.90
N ASP A 573 -16.64 24.03 22.48
CA ASP A 573 -17.89 23.26 22.58
C ASP A 573 -18.48 22.86 21.22
N GLY A 574 -17.89 23.34 20.13
CA GLY A 574 -18.22 22.99 18.74
C GLY A 574 -19.43 23.75 18.19
N ASP A 575 -19.88 24.84 18.84
CA ASP A 575 -21.13 25.50 18.50
C ASP A 575 -21.04 26.49 17.32
N GLY A 576 -19.84 26.85 16.86
CA GLY A 576 -19.64 27.90 15.86
C GLY A 576 -18.89 29.13 16.38
N GLU A 577 -18.95 29.39 17.67
CA GLU A 577 -18.39 30.57 18.32
C GLU A 577 -17.02 30.25 18.93
N PHE A 578 -16.06 31.17 18.72
CA PHE A 578 -14.71 31.02 19.26
C PHE A 578 -14.62 31.75 20.60
N ASP A 579 -14.75 31.01 21.69
CA ASP A 579 -14.88 31.51 23.07
C ASP A 579 -13.57 31.96 23.72
N LEU A 580 -12.46 31.30 23.41
CA LEU A 580 -11.19 31.47 24.10
C LEU A 580 -10.10 31.93 23.14
N THR A 581 -9.10 32.62 23.68
CA THR A 581 -7.97 33.14 22.90
C THR A 581 -6.64 32.89 23.60
N GLY A 582 -5.62 32.57 22.81
CA GLY A 582 -4.24 32.41 23.27
C GLY A 582 -3.68 31.02 22.96
N PRO A 583 -2.34 30.87 22.97
CA PRO A 583 -1.67 29.63 22.60
C PRO A 583 -1.88 28.50 23.61
N GLN A 584 -2.24 28.83 24.85
CA GLN A 584 -2.56 27.86 25.89
C GLN A 584 -3.82 28.30 26.63
N VAL A 585 -4.84 27.44 26.63
CA VAL A 585 -6.13 27.69 27.29
C VAL A 585 -6.57 26.46 28.07
N SER A 586 -7.56 26.60 28.95
CA SER A 586 -8.21 25.45 29.58
C SER A 586 -9.72 25.60 29.52
N HIS A 587 -10.40 24.46 29.36
CA HIS A 587 -11.85 24.37 29.39
C HIS A 587 -12.28 23.20 30.29
N THR A 588 -13.44 23.32 30.95
CA THR A 588 -13.98 22.27 31.79
C THR A 588 -15.33 21.80 31.25
N TYR A 589 -15.34 20.60 30.68
CA TYR A 589 -16.56 19.92 30.24
C TYR A 589 -17.27 19.34 31.45
N THR A 590 -18.45 19.86 31.77
CA THR A 590 -19.18 19.49 33.00
C THR A 590 -20.19 18.36 32.81
N GLU A 591 -20.49 18.00 31.58
CA GLU A 591 -21.45 16.96 31.22
C GLU A 591 -20.76 15.83 30.45
N LEU A 592 -21.42 14.67 30.40
CA LEU A 592 -20.94 13.56 29.58
C LEU A 592 -21.28 13.84 28.12
N GLY A 593 -20.37 13.54 27.21
CA GLY A 593 -20.51 13.85 25.80
C GLY A 593 -19.23 13.65 25.02
N VAL A 594 -19.37 13.63 23.69
CA VAL A 594 -18.25 13.84 22.76
C VAL A 594 -18.35 15.29 22.29
N TYR A 595 -17.26 16.04 22.42
CA TYR A 595 -17.14 17.44 22.05
C TYR A 595 -16.08 17.59 20.97
N THR A 596 -16.26 18.54 20.06
CA THR A 596 -15.27 18.85 19.02
C THR A 596 -14.64 20.20 19.33
N ALA A 597 -13.40 20.19 19.80
CA ALA A 597 -12.64 21.41 20.03
C ALA A 597 -11.94 21.81 18.72
N ARG A 598 -12.16 23.06 18.29
CA ARG A 598 -11.58 23.63 17.07
C ARG A 598 -10.61 24.73 17.41
N LEU A 599 -9.49 24.73 16.71
CA LEU A 599 -8.49 25.78 16.76
C LEU A 599 -8.48 26.51 15.43
N ARG A 600 -8.66 27.83 15.49
CA ARG A 600 -8.36 28.73 14.38
C ARG A 600 -7.08 29.48 14.71
N VAL A 601 -6.13 29.42 13.79
CA VAL A 601 -4.90 30.19 13.82
C VAL A 601 -4.95 31.20 12.68
N THR A 602 -4.57 32.44 12.97
CA THR A 602 -4.53 33.53 11.99
C THR A 602 -3.18 34.24 12.07
N ASP A 603 -2.52 34.43 10.94
CA ASP A 603 -1.29 35.23 10.85
C ASP A 603 -1.59 36.75 10.92
N ASP A 604 -0.55 37.58 10.78
CA ASP A 604 -0.69 39.04 10.84
C ASP A 604 -1.15 39.69 9.51
N GLU A 605 -1.16 38.92 8.41
CA GLU A 605 -1.67 39.30 7.09
C GLU A 605 -3.14 38.88 6.87
N GLY A 606 -3.68 38.03 7.74
CA GLY A 606 -5.06 37.56 7.79
C GLY A 606 -5.35 36.20 7.13
N LYS A 607 -4.36 35.38 6.73
CA LYS A 607 -4.67 33.98 6.34
C LYS A 607 -4.97 33.15 7.58
N ILE A 608 -5.73 32.08 7.35
CA ILE A 608 -6.32 31.27 8.41
C ILE A 608 -5.99 29.80 8.17
N GLY A 609 -5.46 29.15 9.21
CA GLY A 609 -5.46 27.70 9.35
C GLY A 609 -6.52 27.28 10.36
N ILE A 610 -7.21 26.16 10.11
CA ILE A 610 -8.18 25.58 11.04
C ILE A 610 -7.96 24.08 11.19
N THR A 611 -8.08 23.57 12.42
CA THR A 611 -8.04 22.14 12.71
C THR A 611 -8.94 21.84 13.92
N SER A 612 -9.21 20.57 14.16
CA SER A 612 -10.04 20.13 15.28
C SER A 612 -9.54 18.87 15.94
N THR A 613 -10.02 18.62 17.16
CA THR A 613 -9.79 17.38 17.89
C THR A 613 -11.04 16.99 18.68
N SER A 614 -11.24 15.70 18.87
CA SER A 614 -12.38 15.16 19.63
C SER A 614 -12.01 15.02 21.11
N ILE A 615 -12.93 15.41 21.99
CA ILE A 615 -12.82 15.27 23.44
C ILE A 615 -13.96 14.37 23.94
N SER A 616 -13.61 13.24 24.56
CA SER A 616 -14.58 12.29 25.08
C SER A 616 -14.72 12.36 26.61
N VAL A 617 -15.91 12.68 27.10
CA VAL A 617 -16.21 12.77 28.54
C VAL A 617 -17.26 11.74 28.90
N GLY A 618 -16.84 10.61 29.44
CA GLY A 618 -17.68 9.47 29.81
C GLY A 618 -17.30 8.17 29.12
N ASN A 619 -16.34 8.19 28.19
CA ASN A 619 -15.72 6.99 27.66
C ASN A 619 -14.24 7.28 27.39
N GLN A 620 -13.34 6.50 27.99
CA GLN A 620 -11.90 6.64 27.77
C GLN A 620 -11.39 5.49 26.92
N ALA A 621 -10.55 5.78 25.92
CA ALA A 621 -9.95 4.73 25.11
C ALA A 621 -9.14 3.74 25.99
N PRO A 622 -9.27 2.43 25.73
CA PRO A 622 -8.61 1.39 26.52
C PRO A 622 -7.10 1.40 26.30
N GLU A 623 -6.33 1.10 27.34
CA GLU A 623 -4.88 0.87 27.25
C GLU A 623 -4.61 -0.59 26.92
N ILE A 624 -3.76 -0.84 25.91
CA ILE A 624 -3.33 -2.18 25.51
C ILE A 624 -1.91 -2.43 26.01
N SER A 625 -1.68 -3.59 26.61
CA SER A 625 -0.36 -4.11 26.91
C SER A 625 -0.13 -5.41 26.16
N VAL A 626 0.94 -5.44 25.37
CA VAL A 626 1.45 -6.68 24.78
C VAL A 626 2.41 -7.29 25.80
N ASP A 627 1.95 -8.34 26.48
CA ASP A 627 2.74 -9.03 27.51
C ASP A 627 3.85 -9.88 26.87
N VAL A 628 3.53 -10.52 25.74
CA VAL A 628 4.46 -11.20 24.82
C VAL A 628 3.92 -11.12 23.38
N PRO A 629 4.78 -11.11 22.35
CA PRO A 629 6.25 -11.05 22.42
C PRO A 629 6.75 -9.63 22.75
N ALA A 630 8.06 -9.48 22.97
CA ALA A 630 8.66 -8.16 23.15
C ALA A 630 8.82 -7.44 21.79
N ASP A 631 8.45 -6.16 21.72
CA ASP A 631 8.78 -5.30 20.57
C ASP A 631 10.28 -5.36 20.26
N GLY A 632 10.64 -5.58 19.00
CA GLY A 632 12.01 -5.77 18.55
C GLY A 632 12.60 -7.17 18.76
N GLY A 633 11.81 -8.14 19.20
CA GLY A 633 12.26 -9.51 19.43
C GLY A 633 12.64 -10.24 18.13
N PHE A 634 13.53 -11.23 18.25
CA PHE A 634 14.07 -11.95 17.09
C PHE A 634 13.41 -13.32 16.86
N PHE A 635 13.09 -13.66 15.61
CA PHE A 635 12.48 -14.94 15.22
C PHE A 635 13.13 -15.53 13.96
N ASP A 636 12.86 -16.80 13.66
CA ASP A 636 13.17 -17.42 12.37
C ASP A 636 11.89 -17.51 11.53
N TRP A 637 11.98 -17.27 10.21
CA TRP A 637 10.85 -17.45 9.29
C TRP A 637 10.31 -18.88 9.36
N GLY A 638 8.98 -19.03 9.38
CA GLY A 638 8.30 -20.28 9.65
C GLY A 638 8.01 -20.56 11.13
N ASP A 639 8.51 -19.74 12.06
CA ASP A 639 8.16 -19.84 13.48
C ASP A 639 6.70 -19.41 13.73
N GLU A 640 6.07 -20.03 14.72
CA GLU A 640 4.88 -19.51 15.39
C GLU A 640 5.33 -18.59 16.52
N ILE A 641 4.94 -17.31 16.49
CA ILE A 641 5.31 -16.31 17.50
C ILE A 641 4.18 -16.18 18.53
N PRO A 642 4.33 -16.67 19.77
CA PRO A 642 3.27 -16.61 20.77
C PRO A 642 2.98 -15.17 21.18
N PHE A 643 1.70 -14.84 21.33
CA PHE A 643 1.27 -13.56 21.86
C PHE A 643 0.29 -13.69 23.02
N GLU A 644 0.35 -12.71 23.92
CA GLU A 644 -0.59 -12.51 25.02
C GLU A 644 -0.80 -11.00 25.18
N VAL A 645 -2.06 -10.61 25.21
CA VAL A 645 -2.50 -9.22 25.29
C VAL A 645 -3.37 -9.04 26.51
N SER A 646 -3.03 -8.05 27.33
CA SER A 646 -3.88 -7.56 28.40
C SER A 646 -4.38 -6.15 28.11
N THR A 647 -5.57 -5.83 28.61
CA THR A 647 -6.15 -4.50 28.46
C THR A 647 -6.54 -3.93 29.82
N THR A 648 -6.49 -2.60 29.92
CA THR A 648 -7.05 -1.86 31.04
C THR A 648 -7.94 -0.76 30.50
N ASP A 649 -9.18 -0.77 30.94
CA ASP A 649 -10.20 0.21 30.60
C ASP A 649 -10.79 0.82 31.88
N ALA A 650 -11.07 2.12 31.87
CA ALA A 650 -11.54 2.81 33.07
C ALA A 650 -13.00 2.45 33.41
N GLU A 651 -13.79 2.02 32.41
CA GLU A 651 -15.21 1.71 32.49
C GLU A 651 -15.48 0.20 32.54
N ASP A 652 -14.76 -0.57 31.72
CA ASP A 652 -14.87 -2.03 31.58
C ASP A 652 -13.91 -2.79 32.54
N GLY A 653 -12.93 -2.10 33.12
CA GLY A 653 -11.98 -2.66 34.08
C GLY A 653 -10.75 -3.31 33.45
N THR A 654 -10.11 -4.24 34.17
CA THR A 654 -8.85 -4.90 33.74
C THR A 654 -9.08 -6.33 33.22
N GLU A 655 -10.32 -6.73 32.97
CA GLU A 655 -10.63 -8.04 32.41
C GLU A 655 -10.67 -7.92 30.87
N THR A 656 -9.64 -8.44 30.20
CA THR A 656 -9.59 -8.44 28.74
C THR A 656 -10.73 -9.27 28.16
N VAL A 657 -11.60 -8.64 27.37
CA VAL A 657 -12.62 -9.33 26.58
C VAL A 657 -12.01 -9.73 25.24
N CYS A 658 -11.53 -10.98 25.14
CA CYS A 658 -10.68 -11.42 24.03
C CYS A 658 -11.31 -11.29 22.64
N ASP A 659 -12.63 -11.40 22.51
CA ASP A 659 -13.35 -11.22 21.24
C ASP A 659 -13.31 -9.78 20.70
N ARG A 660 -12.91 -8.81 21.52
CA ARG A 660 -12.73 -7.41 21.15
C ARG A 660 -11.28 -7.05 20.81
N VAL A 661 -10.34 -7.98 21.01
CA VAL A 661 -8.96 -7.82 20.53
C VAL A 661 -8.95 -8.24 19.07
N ALA A 662 -8.55 -7.33 18.18
CA ALA A 662 -8.20 -7.65 16.80
C ALA A 662 -6.69 -7.47 16.62
N TRP A 663 -6.10 -8.26 15.75
CA TRP A 663 -4.69 -8.16 15.43
C TRP A 663 -4.44 -8.44 13.96
N SER A 664 -3.41 -7.81 13.41
CA SER A 664 -2.87 -8.08 12.09
C SER A 664 -1.37 -8.32 12.21
N TYR A 665 -0.89 -9.36 11.54
CA TYR A 665 0.51 -9.62 11.27
C TYR A 665 0.74 -9.41 9.77
N GLY A 666 1.79 -8.68 9.43
CA GLY A 666 2.23 -8.50 8.06
C GLY A 666 3.74 -8.68 7.91
N LEU A 667 4.13 -9.02 6.70
CA LEU A 667 5.52 -9.02 6.25
C LEU A 667 5.86 -7.62 5.77
N GLY A 668 6.77 -6.97 6.50
CA GLY A 668 7.42 -5.75 6.06
C GLY A 668 8.64 -6.05 5.20
N HIS A 669 8.83 -5.28 4.14
CA HIS A 669 10.06 -5.25 3.37
C HIS A 669 10.36 -3.83 2.89
N ASP A 670 11.64 -3.45 3.02
CA ASP A 670 12.13 -2.11 2.72
C ASP A 670 11.31 -1.02 3.41
N GLU A 671 10.55 -0.25 2.64
CA GLU A 671 9.73 0.88 3.11
C GLU A 671 8.25 0.53 3.23
N HIS A 672 7.82 -0.70 2.88
CA HIS A 672 6.42 -1.09 3.01
C HIS A 672 6.15 -2.43 3.68
N ALA A 673 4.87 -2.77 3.87
CA ALA A 673 4.46 -4.09 4.37
C ALA A 673 3.20 -4.59 3.68
N HIS A 674 3.09 -5.91 3.57
CA HIS A 674 1.87 -6.60 3.14
C HIS A 674 1.21 -7.33 4.32
N PRO A 675 -0.11 -7.22 4.46
CA PRO A 675 -0.84 -7.86 5.54
C PRO A 675 -0.99 -9.34 5.21
N GLU A 676 -0.33 -10.19 5.99
CA GLU A 676 -0.38 -11.62 5.76
C GLU A 676 -1.61 -12.22 6.44
N VAL A 677 -1.79 -11.98 7.74
CA VAL A 677 -2.81 -12.66 8.55
C VAL A 677 -3.44 -11.67 9.50
N SER A 678 -4.77 -11.66 9.57
CA SER A 678 -5.49 -10.98 10.65
C SER A 678 -6.34 -11.96 11.45
N GLY A 679 -6.61 -11.61 12.71
CA GLY A 679 -7.42 -12.42 13.59
C GLY A 679 -7.95 -11.67 14.79
N THR A 680 -8.65 -12.41 15.65
CA THR A 680 -9.20 -11.90 16.91
C THR A 680 -8.76 -12.78 18.07
N GLY A 681 -8.67 -12.22 19.27
CA GLY A 681 -8.30 -12.95 20.48
C GLY A 681 -7.14 -12.32 21.22
N CYS A 682 -7.09 -12.54 22.54
CA CYS A 682 -6.08 -11.98 23.45
C CYS A 682 -4.86 -12.90 23.64
N THR A 683 -4.92 -14.15 23.18
CA THR A 683 -3.79 -15.10 23.19
C THR A 683 -3.80 -15.92 21.92
N GLY A 684 -2.62 -16.33 21.47
CA GLY A 684 -2.48 -17.13 20.25
C GLY A 684 -1.04 -17.16 19.76
N VAL A 685 -0.90 -17.35 18.45
CA VAL A 685 0.38 -17.24 17.74
C VAL A 685 0.18 -16.36 16.51
N PHE A 686 1.17 -15.53 16.18
CA PHE A 686 1.33 -14.99 14.85
C PHE A 686 2.09 -16.03 14.03
N PRO A 687 1.49 -16.65 13.01
CA PRO A 687 2.24 -17.52 12.12
C PRO A 687 3.11 -16.64 11.22
N THR A 688 4.35 -17.07 10.97
CA THR A 688 5.24 -16.44 10.00
C THR A 688 5.45 -17.42 8.86
N ASP A 689 5.45 -16.95 7.62
CA ASP A 689 5.70 -17.82 6.47
C ASP A 689 7.19 -18.20 6.41
N ALA A 690 7.47 -19.48 6.14
CA ALA A 690 8.83 -19.96 5.93
C ALA A 690 9.42 -19.47 4.61
N ASP A 691 8.55 -19.15 3.65
CA ASP A 691 8.88 -18.72 2.30
C ASP A 691 8.92 -17.19 2.17
N SER A 692 8.69 -16.42 3.24
CA SER A 692 8.87 -14.95 3.23
C SER A 692 10.24 -14.50 2.70
N PRO A 693 11.37 -15.20 2.94
CA PRO A 693 12.66 -14.87 2.30
C PRO A 693 12.69 -14.92 0.77
N GLU A 694 11.68 -15.48 0.10
CA GLU A 694 11.55 -15.49 -1.36
C GLU A 694 11.13 -14.12 -1.95
N HIS A 695 10.86 -13.09 -1.11
CA HIS A 695 10.59 -11.69 -1.49
C HIS A 695 11.83 -10.94 -2.01
N GLY A 696 12.76 -11.65 -2.66
CA GLY A 696 13.98 -11.08 -3.22
C GLY A 696 15.20 -11.21 -2.31
N ALA A 697 16.33 -11.60 -2.92
CA ALA A 697 17.61 -11.66 -2.21
C ALA A 697 18.10 -10.25 -1.89
N GLY A 698 18.12 -9.90 -0.60
CA GLY A 698 18.63 -8.63 -0.10
C GLY A 698 17.57 -7.58 0.25
N ALA A 699 16.28 -7.91 0.20
CA ALA A 699 15.23 -7.07 0.75
C ALA A 699 15.32 -6.95 2.28
N HIS A 700 14.98 -5.79 2.83
CA HIS A 700 14.97 -5.54 4.27
C HIS A 700 13.71 -6.10 4.94
N LEU A 701 13.71 -7.40 5.26
CA LEU A 701 12.52 -8.06 5.81
C LEU A 701 12.33 -7.85 7.32
N TYR A 702 11.07 -7.68 7.75
CA TYR A 702 10.66 -7.63 9.16
C TYR A 702 9.20 -8.08 9.34
N GLY A 703 8.79 -8.39 10.57
CA GLY A 703 7.39 -8.62 10.91
C GLY A 703 6.75 -7.36 11.48
N ALA A 704 5.62 -6.93 10.95
CA ALA A 704 4.83 -5.81 11.46
C ALA A 704 3.57 -6.36 12.15
N VAL A 705 3.31 -5.94 13.39
CA VAL A 705 2.11 -6.33 14.12
C VAL A 705 1.34 -5.10 14.57
N VAL A 706 0.04 -5.09 14.30
CA VAL A 706 -0.92 -4.12 14.83
C VAL A 706 -1.93 -4.88 15.70
N ILE A 707 -2.16 -4.41 16.91
CA ILE A 707 -3.17 -4.95 17.83
C ILE A 707 -4.10 -3.82 18.23
N THR A 708 -5.39 -4.00 18.02
CA THR A 708 -6.43 -3.06 18.44
C THR A 708 -7.35 -3.71 19.46
N TYR A 709 -7.91 -2.90 20.34
CA TYR A 709 -8.97 -3.31 21.25
C TYR A 709 -10.02 -2.21 21.29
N THR A 710 -11.24 -2.55 20.90
CA THR A 710 -12.37 -1.63 20.93
C THR A 710 -13.24 -1.94 22.14
N ASP A 711 -13.49 -0.96 23.00
CA ASP A 711 -14.35 -1.13 24.19
C ASP A 711 -15.84 -1.33 23.81
N GLY A 712 -16.72 -1.43 24.80
CA GLY A 712 -18.17 -1.57 24.57
C GLY A 712 -18.93 -0.26 24.33
N GLY A 713 -18.24 0.87 24.34
CA GLY A 713 -18.78 2.17 24.68
C GLY A 713 -19.20 2.25 26.16
N ALA A 714 -19.25 3.47 26.69
CA ALA A 714 -19.71 3.70 28.05
C ALA A 714 -20.60 4.94 28.14
N ASN A 715 -21.49 4.94 29.13
CA ASN A 715 -22.34 6.09 29.47
C ASN A 715 -23.19 6.67 28.31
N GLY A 716 -23.52 5.85 27.30
CA GLY A 716 -24.28 6.27 26.12
C GLY A 716 -23.44 6.92 25.02
N LEU A 717 -22.11 6.86 25.15
CA LEU A 717 -21.14 7.29 24.14
C LEU A 717 -20.69 6.11 23.27
N PRO A 718 -20.23 6.38 22.04
CA PRO A 718 -19.75 5.33 21.15
C PRO A 718 -18.50 4.62 21.71
N PRO A 719 -18.22 3.40 21.22
CA PRO A 719 -16.99 2.71 21.54
C PRO A 719 -15.73 3.50 21.21
N ALA A 720 -14.67 3.32 22.00
CA ALA A 720 -13.35 3.83 21.73
C ALA A 720 -12.35 2.68 21.54
N ALA A 721 -11.33 2.92 20.71
CA ALA A 721 -10.30 1.94 20.41
C ALA A 721 -8.94 2.36 20.98
N GLY A 722 -8.25 1.39 21.57
CA GLY A 722 -6.83 1.45 21.86
C GLY A 722 -6.04 0.68 20.81
N GLU A 723 -4.74 0.95 20.73
CA GLU A 723 -3.85 0.29 19.79
C GLU A 723 -2.44 0.08 20.37
N ALA A 724 -1.79 -1.02 19.96
CA ALA A 724 -0.38 -1.28 20.18
C ALA A 724 0.24 -1.85 18.90
N THR A 725 1.48 -1.47 18.61
CA THR A 725 2.25 -1.98 17.46
C THR A 725 3.53 -2.66 17.90
N LEU A 726 3.96 -3.70 17.18
CA LEU A 726 5.25 -4.37 17.38
C LEU A 726 5.99 -4.43 16.04
N ARG A 727 7.31 -4.27 16.09
CA ARG A 727 8.22 -4.65 15.00
C ARG A 727 9.01 -5.87 15.43
N LEU A 728 8.91 -6.96 14.69
CA LEU A 728 9.60 -8.22 14.95
C LEU A 728 10.74 -8.36 13.95
N ASN A 729 11.91 -8.81 14.40
CA ASN A 729 13.10 -8.84 13.57
C ASN A 729 13.46 -10.28 13.19
N PRO A 730 13.73 -10.60 11.91
CA PRO A 730 14.36 -11.88 11.58
C PRO A 730 15.74 -11.97 12.22
N LYS A 731 16.18 -13.17 12.61
CA LYS A 731 17.49 -13.35 13.26
C LYS A 731 18.66 -12.89 12.40
N LEU A 732 18.56 -13.00 11.08
CA LEU A 732 19.52 -12.41 10.15
C LEU A 732 19.19 -10.92 9.97
N GLN A 733 20.20 -10.07 10.18
CA GLN A 733 20.12 -8.62 10.00
C GLN A 733 21.32 -8.16 9.19
N GLN A 734 21.09 -7.78 7.94
CA GLN A 734 22.14 -7.24 7.07
C GLN A 734 22.49 -5.81 7.51
N ALA A 735 23.78 -5.46 7.44
CA ALA A 735 24.26 -4.22 8.03
C ALA A 735 23.88 -2.99 7.21
N GLU A 736 23.67 -3.15 5.90
CA GLU A 736 23.30 -2.12 4.95
C GLU A 736 21.92 -1.50 5.24
N HIS A 737 20.99 -2.26 5.82
CA HIS A 737 19.65 -1.77 6.20
C HIS A 737 19.61 -1.03 7.55
N ALA A 738 20.74 -0.93 8.25
CA ALA A 738 20.81 -0.27 9.55
C ALA A 738 21.02 1.24 9.41
N THR A 739 20.78 2.00 10.49
CA THR A 739 21.17 3.42 10.50
C THR A 739 22.69 3.55 10.58
N LEU A 740 23.28 4.21 9.58
CA LEU A 740 24.73 4.30 9.40
C LEU A 740 25.31 5.64 9.86
N THR A 741 26.49 5.62 10.48
CA THR A 741 27.24 6.84 10.84
C THR A 741 28.71 6.68 10.47
N GLY A 742 29.20 7.50 9.54
CA GLY A 742 30.62 7.54 9.17
C GLY A 742 31.10 6.34 8.34
N VAL A 743 30.17 5.56 7.78
CA VAL A 743 30.40 4.38 6.94
C VAL A 743 29.60 4.50 5.64
N GLU A 744 29.89 3.63 4.68
CA GLU A 744 29.22 3.58 3.37
C GLU A 744 28.80 2.14 3.02
N VAL A 745 27.72 2.00 2.26
CA VAL A 745 27.30 0.73 1.68
C VAL A 745 28.08 0.47 0.40
N VAL A 746 28.54 -0.77 0.21
CA VAL A 746 29.30 -1.20 -0.96
C VAL A 746 28.73 -2.50 -1.51
N GLU A 747 28.38 -2.48 -2.79
CA GLU A 747 27.97 -3.66 -3.57
C GLU A 747 29.11 -4.69 -3.70
N ASP A 748 28.85 -5.95 -3.35
CA ASP A 748 29.75 -7.09 -3.42
C ASP A 748 28.94 -8.40 -3.41
N ASP A 749 28.87 -9.10 -4.55
CA ASP A 749 28.18 -10.40 -4.71
C ASP A 749 28.63 -11.49 -3.72
N SER A 750 29.76 -11.30 -3.02
CA SER A 750 30.21 -12.23 -1.97
C SER A 750 29.59 -11.98 -0.60
N ALA A 751 28.88 -10.87 -0.40
CA ALA A 751 28.11 -10.56 0.79
C ALA A 751 26.75 -11.26 0.77
N SER A 752 26.14 -11.43 1.94
CA SER A 752 24.94 -12.26 2.11
C SER A 752 23.70 -11.75 1.36
N ALA A 753 23.63 -10.45 1.09
CA ALA A 753 22.55 -9.77 0.38
C ALA A 753 23.04 -8.91 -0.79
N GLY A 754 24.25 -9.19 -1.31
CA GLY A 754 24.82 -8.44 -2.43
C GLY A 754 25.46 -7.10 -2.06
N ALA A 755 25.30 -6.61 -0.82
CA ALA A 755 25.96 -5.42 -0.31
C ALA A 755 26.52 -5.62 1.11
N TYR A 756 27.36 -4.70 1.57
CA TYR A 756 27.88 -4.68 2.94
C TYR A 756 28.27 -3.27 3.38
N VAL A 757 28.45 -3.05 4.69
CA VAL A 757 28.94 -1.78 5.24
C VAL A 757 30.46 -1.76 5.32
N ALA A 758 31.09 -0.84 4.57
CA ALA A 758 32.52 -0.70 4.50
C ALA A 758 33.10 0.27 5.54
N GLY A 759 34.31 -0.04 6.00
CA GLY A 759 35.17 0.96 6.64
C GLY A 759 34.79 1.36 8.08
N LEU A 760 33.95 0.57 8.78
CA LEU A 760 33.58 0.80 10.17
C LEU A 760 34.83 0.97 11.04
N ALA A 761 35.08 2.20 11.49
CA ALA A 761 36.25 2.57 12.29
C ALA A 761 35.85 3.27 13.60
N ARG A 762 36.85 3.88 14.25
CA ARG A 762 36.65 4.47 15.58
C ARG A 762 35.91 5.80 15.43
N GLY A 763 34.67 5.82 15.93
CA GLY A 763 33.79 6.99 15.86
C GLY A 763 32.56 6.71 15.03
N ASP A 764 32.64 5.67 14.21
CA ASP A 764 31.60 5.24 13.28
C ASP A 764 30.70 4.18 13.93
N ALA A 765 29.51 3.99 13.39
CA ALA A 765 28.53 3.07 13.94
C ALA A 765 27.57 2.53 12.87
N VAL A 766 27.14 1.29 13.11
CA VAL A 766 25.95 0.66 12.51
C VAL A 766 24.94 0.50 13.64
N ALA A 767 23.73 0.99 13.49
CA ALA A 767 22.72 0.99 14.55
C ALA A 767 21.46 0.22 14.12
N LEU A 768 21.22 -0.89 14.80
CA LEU A 768 19.97 -1.65 14.69
C LEU A 768 18.99 -1.09 15.71
N GLU A 769 17.92 -0.47 15.22
CA GLU A 769 16.89 0.15 16.04
C GLU A 769 15.79 -0.86 16.43
N ARG A 770 15.02 -0.54 17.49
CA ARG A 770 13.96 -1.41 18.03
C ARG A 770 14.40 -2.86 18.18
N VAL A 771 15.42 -3.09 19.00
CA VAL A 771 15.96 -4.42 19.29
C VAL A 771 15.53 -4.88 20.68
N SER A 772 15.10 -6.13 20.81
CA SER A 772 14.95 -6.85 22.06
C SER A 772 15.78 -8.14 22.01
N LEU A 773 16.68 -8.31 22.98
CA LEU A 773 17.55 -9.49 23.06
C LEU A 773 16.93 -10.62 23.90
N THR A 774 15.62 -10.60 24.12
CA THR A 774 14.89 -11.70 24.76
C THR A 774 15.15 -13.00 24.01
N GLY A 775 15.59 -14.03 24.73
CA GLY A 775 15.90 -15.34 24.14
C GLY A 775 17.17 -15.42 23.30
N ILE A 776 17.98 -14.34 23.22
CA ILE A 776 19.23 -14.32 22.43
C ILE A 776 20.46 -14.50 23.32
N ASP A 777 21.28 -15.49 22.99
CA ASP A 777 22.50 -15.85 23.72
C ASP A 777 23.74 -15.13 23.17
N SER A 778 23.83 -15.01 21.84
CA SER A 778 24.95 -14.41 21.14
C SER A 778 24.56 -13.81 19.79
N ALA A 779 25.43 -12.99 19.23
CA ALA A 779 25.34 -12.51 17.85
C ALA A 779 26.59 -12.95 17.10
N THR A 780 26.42 -13.49 15.90
CA THR A 780 27.52 -13.81 14.97
C THR A 780 27.56 -12.74 13.89
N ALA A 781 28.69 -12.06 13.76
CA ALA A 781 28.88 -11.05 12.72
C ALA A 781 29.80 -11.59 11.62
N ALA A 782 29.37 -11.48 10.36
CA ALA A 782 30.19 -11.72 9.20
C ALA A 782 31.02 -10.47 8.92
N VAL A 783 32.34 -10.56 9.09
CA VAL A 783 33.24 -9.39 9.00
C VAL A 783 34.51 -9.70 8.21
N ARG A 784 35.08 -8.65 7.61
CA ARG A 784 36.46 -8.67 7.09
C ARG A 784 37.25 -7.44 7.54
N GLY A 785 38.56 -7.44 7.31
CA GLY A 785 39.46 -6.37 7.76
C GLY A 785 40.19 -6.71 9.06
N LYS A 786 40.43 -5.71 9.93
CA LYS A 786 41.19 -5.89 11.17
C LYS A 786 40.78 -4.91 12.26
N GLY A 787 40.42 -5.43 13.42
CA GLY A 787 40.05 -4.58 14.55
C GLY A 787 39.52 -5.35 15.75
N THR A 788 38.70 -4.66 16.54
CA THR A 788 37.86 -5.27 17.57
C THR A 788 36.44 -4.79 17.31
N LEU A 789 35.54 -5.72 17.01
CA LEU A 789 34.12 -5.45 16.89
C LEU A 789 33.52 -5.37 18.29
N GLN A 790 32.56 -4.47 18.49
CA GLN A 790 32.00 -4.14 19.79
C GLN A 790 30.50 -3.90 19.68
N LEU A 791 29.74 -4.49 20.61
CA LEU A 791 28.31 -4.20 20.77
C LEU A 791 28.10 -3.24 21.93
N ARG A 792 27.25 -2.25 21.71
CA ARG A 792 26.87 -1.18 22.65
C ARG A 792 25.35 -1.03 22.65
N TRP A 793 24.80 -0.51 23.75
CA TRP A 793 23.35 -0.40 23.94
C TRP A 793 22.95 1.05 24.16
N GLY A 794 21.98 1.54 23.40
CA GLY A 794 21.35 2.86 23.52
C GLY A 794 22.23 4.07 23.12
N SER A 795 23.54 3.91 22.96
CA SER A 795 24.41 4.96 22.41
C SER A 795 25.69 4.37 21.80
N PRO A 796 26.20 4.92 20.68
CA PRO A 796 27.46 4.47 20.07
C PRO A 796 28.68 4.78 20.97
N THR A 797 28.52 5.69 21.95
CA THR A 797 29.58 6.04 22.89
C THR A 797 29.50 5.29 24.23
N ALA A 798 28.39 4.61 24.51
CA ALA A 798 28.20 3.83 25.73
C ALA A 798 29.23 2.70 25.83
N LYS A 799 29.68 2.35 27.05
CA LYS A 799 30.68 1.29 27.23
C LYS A 799 30.24 -0.01 26.54
N PRO A 800 31.10 -0.66 25.73
CA PRO A 800 30.72 -1.88 25.04
C PRO A 800 30.47 -3.00 26.04
N PHE A 801 29.38 -3.73 25.81
CA PHE A 801 29.00 -4.85 26.66
C PHE A 801 29.52 -6.18 26.13
N ALA A 802 29.67 -6.31 24.81
CA ALA A 802 30.34 -7.41 24.15
C ALA A 802 31.45 -6.88 23.24
N LYS A 803 32.50 -7.68 23.06
CA LYS A 803 33.60 -7.36 22.14
C LYS A 803 34.33 -8.62 21.71
N VAL A 804 34.79 -8.65 20.47
CA VAL A 804 35.60 -9.74 19.91
C VAL A 804 36.72 -9.16 19.06
N ALA A 805 37.92 -9.75 19.18
CA ALA A 805 39.04 -9.37 18.32
C ALA A 805 38.86 -10.04 16.96
N VAL A 806 38.89 -9.25 15.89
CA VAL A 806 38.81 -9.76 14.52
C VAL A 806 40.24 -9.90 13.99
N PRO A 807 40.68 -11.13 13.65
CA PRO A 807 41.98 -11.33 13.04
C PRO A 807 42.04 -10.60 11.68
N SER A 808 43.24 -10.20 11.25
CA SER A 808 43.38 -9.58 9.94
C SER A 808 42.97 -10.57 8.85
N THR A 809 41.88 -10.29 8.15
CA THR A 809 41.34 -11.16 7.08
C THR A 809 40.91 -10.32 5.88
N SER A 810 41.06 -10.88 4.68
CA SER A 810 40.47 -10.36 3.44
C SER A 810 39.14 -11.02 3.11
N ASP A 811 38.91 -12.21 3.65
CA ASP A 811 37.74 -13.04 3.36
C ASP A 811 36.74 -12.89 4.51
N TRP A 812 35.44 -13.00 4.22
CA TRP A 812 34.38 -13.00 5.23
C TRP A 812 34.67 -14.04 6.32
N THR A 813 34.62 -13.60 7.57
CA THR A 813 34.89 -14.43 8.74
C THR A 813 33.85 -14.16 9.80
N ASP A 814 33.19 -15.22 10.24
CA ASP A 814 32.24 -15.15 11.34
C ASP A 814 32.95 -14.96 12.68
N VAL A 815 32.51 -13.95 13.42
CA VAL A 815 32.94 -13.71 14.80
C VAL A 815 31.73 -13.64 15.72
N SER A 816 31.72 -14.47 16.76
CA SER A 816 30.60 -14.51 17.72
C SER A 816 30.87 -13.63 18.95
N LEU A 817 29.84 -12.92 19.38
CA LEU A 817 29.81 -12.05 20.55
C LEU A 817 28.70 -12.52 21.50
N ALA A 818 29.06 -12.94 22.71
CA ALA A 818 28.06 -13.24 23.74
C ALA A 818 27.37 -11.94 24.16
N VAL A 819 26.03 -11.86 24.01
CA VAL A 819 25.29 -10.61 24.27
C VAL A 819 24.87 -10.48 25.73
N GLY A 820 24.56 -11.61 26.38
CA GLY A 820 24.06 -11.67 27.76
C GLY A 820 22.66 -11.06 27.92
N GLU A 821 22.05 -11.24 29.08
CA GLU A 821 20.68 -10.74 29.33
C GLU A 821 20.62 -9.21 29.29
N ARG A 822 19.65 -8.71 28.51
CA ARG A 822 19.22 -7.32 28.45
C ARG A 822 17.70 -7.29 28.52
N THR A 823 17.15 -6.28 29.20
CA THR A 823 15.71 -6.15 29.42
C THR A 823 15.17 -4.98 28.62
N GLY A 824 14.02 -5.18 27.99
CA GLY A 824 13.33 -4.16 27.20
C GLY A 824 13.94 -3.92 25.83
N THR A 825 13.29 -3.04 25.09
CA THR A 825 13.61 -2.70 23.70
C THR A 825 14.54 -1.48 23.65
N GLY A 826 15.46 -1.43 22.68
CA GLY A 826 16.35 -0.30 22.48
C GLY A 826 17.26 -0.45 21.26
N THR A 827 18.21 0.48 21.08
CA THR A 827 19.12 0.46 19.92
C THR A 827 20.40 -0.33 20.21
N LEU A 828 20.71 -1.29 19.34
CA LEU A 828 21.96 -2.05 19.35
C LEU A 828 22.98 -1.40 18.39
N TYR A 829 24.06 -0.88 18.94
CA TYR A 829 25.13 -0.26 18.16
C TYR A 829 26.29 -1.24 17.96
N VAL A 830 26.67 -1.46 16.70
CA VAL A 830 27.89 -2.14 16.29
C VAL A 830 28.95 -1.09 15.99
N THR A 831 30.11 -1.21 16.66
CA THR A 831 31.21 -0.25 16.54
C THR A 831 32.55 -0.98 16.47
N ALA A 832 33.58 -0.31 15.97
CA ALA A 832 34.91 -0.88 15.84
C ALA A 832 36.03 -0.02 16.44
N THR A 833 37.17 -0.65 16.75
CA THR A 833 38.42 0.07 17.10
C THR A 833 39.48 0.02 16.00
N GLY A 834 39.25 -0.72 14.93
CA GLY A 834 40.08 -0.80 13.73
C GLY A 834 39.18 -0.60 12.50
N SER A 835 39.67 -0.88 11.29
CA SER A 835 38.85 -0.79 10.07
C SER A 835 38.26 -2.16 9.79
N LEU A 836 36.94 -2.28 9.92
CA LEU A 836 36.19 -3.50 9.65
C LEU A 836 35.14 -3.22 8.59
N ASP A 837 34.93 -4.19 7.72
CA ASP A 837 33.75 -4.26 6.90
C ASP A 837 32.79 -5.24 7.59
N VAL A 838 31.49 -4.95 7.56
CA VAL A 838 30.43 -5.72 8.19
C VAL A 838 29.37 -6.04 7.15
N ASP A 839 29.16 -7.33 6.89
CA ASP A 839 28.12 -7.85 6.00
C ASP A 839 26.81 -7.95 6.79
N ALA A 840 26.71 -8.94 7.68
CA ALA A 840 25.50 -9.15 8.45
C ALA A 840 25.78 -9.52 9.92
N LEU A 841 24.73 -9.40 10.74
CA LEU A 841 24.65 -9.92 12.09
C LEU A 841 23.55 -10.98 12.15
N THR A 842 23.90 -12.20 12.52
CA THR A 842 22.94 -13.26 12.83
C THR A 842 22.81 -13.42 14.34
N MET A 843 21.61 -13.16 14.86
CA MET A 843 21.26 -13.40 16.27
C MET A 843 21.11 -14.90 16.51
N VAL A 844 21.68 -15.39 17.61
CA VAL A 844 21.72 -16.81 17.95
C VAL A 844 21.10 -17.01 19.33
N GLY A 845 20.06 -17.84 19.38
CA GLY A 845 19.27 -18.18 20.56
C GLY A 845 17.90 -18.71 20.15
N GLU A 846 17.06 -19.02 21.12
CA GLU A 846 15.65 -19.38 20.87
C GLU A 846 14.91 -18.19 20.23
N GLY A 847 15.15 -16.97 20.73
CA GLY A 847 14.40 -15.80 20.29
C GLY A 847 12.99 -15.77 20.88
N ILE A 848 12.04 -15.18 20.14
CA ILE A 848 10.63 -15.07 20.53
C ILE A 848 9.72 -16.08 19.81
N GLY A 849 10.19 -16.71 18.73
CA GLY A 849 9.44 -17.68 17.95
C GLY A 849 9.61 -19.11 18.47
N THR A 850 8.64 -19.96 18.12
CA THR A 850 8.72 -21.41 18.32
C THR A 850 8.49 -22.13 16.99
N PRO A 851 9.31 -23.14 16.64
CA PRO A 851 9.06 -23.92 15.44
C PRO A 851 7.69 -24.62 15.53
N PRO A 852 6.92 -24.68 14.43
CA PRO A 852 5.58 -25.24 14.44
C PRO A 852 5.60 -26.68 14.95
N ALA A 853 4.59 -27.04 15.74
CA ALA A 853 4.49 -28.37 16.31
C ALA A 853 4.44 -29.42 15.19
N ALA A 854 5.50 -30.22 15.02
CA ALA A 854 5.54 -31.29 14.02
C ALA A 854 4.26 -32.13 14.11
N GLU A 855 3.45 -32.13 13.05
CA GLU A 855 2.17 -32.84 13.02
C GLU A 855 2.37 -34.28 13.48
N SER A 856 1.94 -34.56 14.71
CA SER A 856 2.00 -35.92 15.22
C SER A 856 0.96 -36.71 14.44
N SER A 857 1.43 -37.57 13.54
CA SER A 857 0.65 -38.63 12.91
C SER A 857 0.17 -39.63 13.97
N SER A 858 -0.75 -39.21 14.83
CA SER A 858 -1.48 -40.05 15.75
C SER A 858 -2.91 -40.19 15.24
N GLY A 859 -3.07 -41.07 14.25
CA GLY A 859 -4.39 -41.53 13.83
C GLY A 859 -5.20 -41.98 15.05
N PRO A 860 -6.52 -41.75 15.07
CA PRO A 860 -7.34 -41.96 16.24
C PRO A 860 -7.30 -43.43 16.66
N SER A 861 -6.59 -43.71 17.75
CA SER A 861 -6.59 -45.03 18.38
C SER A 861 -8.00 -45.32 18.90
N GLY A 862 -8.52 -46.48 18.52
CA GLY A 862 -9.95 -46.78 18.54
C GLY A 862 -10.61 -46.68 19.91
N ALA A 863 -11.75 -45.98 19.94
CA ALA A 863 -12.74 -46.12 20.99
C ALA A 863 -13.29 -47.55 20.98
N ALA A 864 -13.14 -48.21 22.13
CA ALA A 864 -13.66 -49.54 22.40
C ALA A 864 -15.16 -49.62 22.14
N ARG A 865 -15.57 -50.57 21.29
CA ARG A 865 -16.96 -51.02 21.18
C ARG A 865 -17.39 -51.65 22.50
N THR A 866 -18.38 -51.06 23.16
CA THR A 866 -19.26 -51.79 24.09
C THR A 866 -20.45 -52.35 23.34
N GLU A 867 -20.61 -53.67 23.43
CA GLU A 867 -21.75 -54.44 22.95
C GLU A 867 -23.02 -54.25 23.81
N GLY A 868 -24.18 -54.38 23.17
CA GLY A 868 -25.48 -54.73 23.76
C GLY A 868 -26.58 -53.70 23.45
N GLU A 869 -27.77 -54.02 22.94
CA GLU A 869 -28.49 -55.27 22.67
C GLU A 869 -29.60 -54.96 21.62
N HIS A 870 -29.84 -55.94 20.74
CA HIS A 870 -30.98 -56.14 19.80
C HIS A 870 -31.10 -55.37 18.49
#